data_AF-A0A2G4T2H8-F1
#
_entry.id   AF-A0A2G4T2H8-F1
#
_cell.length_a   1.000
_cell.length_b   1.000
_cell.length_c   1.000
_cell.angle_alpha   90.00
_cell.angle_beta   90.00
_cell.angle_gamma   90.00
#
_symmetry.space_group_name_H-M   'P 1'
#
loop_
_entity.id
_entity.type
_entity.pdbx_description
1 polymer ?
#
loop_
_entity_poly.entity_id
_entity_poly.type
_entity_poly.pdbx_seq_one_letter_code
_entity_poly.pdbx_strand_id
1 'polypeptide(L)'
;MVESPLLSPRNGPIFQSESPDPSIIQAKCLKPSRDYISQTWKNGLGTTDEIAIYPPDKNFKQDDFFWRLSVNKIQSDCNFSLFPGYECTMIIMPTENEKASFSISHGETVTKVHSLFPYSWQGEKTTSCKLSNPPIQTLQFMLKRDSGKAQIRIEKIGSYETDLQGDVDSGKNMLFGAFVLVYVVDGYVNALLDKNHAHGQSFDMKAGESLMIERDEDASPTSILLNATNEHFQAAQSGIEATVVIIQIEEGKTFGGVLQRQPDLSSINQEGIVPSQRRPINRRPSLLVSLNEQPPNNEEEKPEKDEKSRRLSILSLNDEAVPDRPLPTRRDSLAGISFDPSIVYEPPPFALSHQDTEVPPPVIRDKLEVDEFPFSTISTAWIKIMTQGLSEWVKLPVIVCRGKEDGPVVGLTAAVHGNELNGVPCIHKVISQIDVNQLKGTLVAVPCVNVWGYLKFQREFADGRDLNRQFPGKEDGYSSQVFCHHLMSKIISQFNYMVDLHTASFGRVNSYYVRADMNDPIGSSMASLQQPQIILHNSGQDGTLRSAAAARGIKAITVEIGNPQTFQDRYVQWSFMGIMRILDHFKMFPFKNVLDSFKDESSEDDFGPSHTILCSRGFWIYTKNGGILEVYPGVNRLIRKGEIIARIKNMFGNIIEEYFAPCTGIVIGRSSNPVAMAGDRIVHLGVIKKTGEALAKAAKENY
;
A
#
# COMPACT_ATOMS: atom_id res chain seq x y z
N MET A 1 -17.34 -29.69 39.95
CA MET A 1 -17.78 -28.50 40.71
C MET A 1 -17.60 -27.30 39.81
N VAL A 2 -18.60 -26.40 39.78
CA VAL A 2 -18.67 -25.11 39.06
C VAL A 2 -17.54 -24.83 38.05
N GLU A 3 -17.83 -24.98 36.77
CA GLU A 3 -17.02 -24.36 35.72
C GLU A 3 -17.19 -22.84 35.83
N SER A 4 -16.07 -22.12 35.98
CA SER A 4 -16.07 -20.66 35.93
C SER A 4 -16.24 -20.22 34.47
N PRO A 5 -17.16 -19.30 34.14
CA PRO A 5 -17.23 -18.70 32.82
C PRO A 5 -16.05 -17.73 32.64
N LEU A 6 -14.88 -18.29 32.31
CA LEU A 6 -13.79 -17.52 31.74
C LEU A 6 -14.34 -16.83 30.49
N LEU A 7 -14.34 -15.48 30.53
CA LEU A 7 -14.63 -14.66 29.37
C LEU A 7 -13.79 -15.18 28.21
N SER A 8 -14.46 -15.64 27.15
CA SER A 8 -13.77 -15.94 25.90
C SER A 8 -13.00 -14.68 25.50
N PRO A 9 -11.73 -14.79 25.05
CA PRO A 9 -11.01 -13.63 24.57
C PRO A 9 -11.88 -12.95 23.51
N ARG A 10 -12.11 -11.64 23.63
CA ARG A 10 -12.86 -10.87 22.64
C ARG A 10 -12.10 -10.96 21.32
N ASN A 11 -12.43 -11.96 20.49
CA ASN A 11 -12.06 -12.00 19.09
C ASN A 11 -12.87 -10.89 18.41
N GLY A 12 -12.37 -9.66 18.51
CA GLY A 12 -12.96 -8.51 17.85
C GLY A 12 -13.12 -8.82 16.37
N PRO A 13 -14.27 -8.48 15.76
CA PRO A 13 -14.55 -8.87 14.39
C PRO A 13 -13.43 -8.38 13.46
N ILE A 14 -12.74 -9.33 12.83
CA ILE A 14 -11.77 -9.06 11.76
C ILE A 14 -12.59 -8.80 10.50
N PHE A 15 -12.82 -7.52 10.22
CA PHE A 15 -13.59 -7.10 9.06
C PHE A 15 -12.86 -7.44 7.77
N GLN A 16 -13.60 -8.09 6.88
CA GLN A 16 -13.26 -8.38 5.49
C GLN A 16 -14.33 -7.70 4.62
N SER A 17 -13.99 -7.40 3.36
CA SER A 17 -14.96 -6.80 2.45
C SER A 17 -15.98 -7.85 1.99
N GLU A 18 -17.25 -7.62 2.31
CA GLU A 18 -18.37 -8.27 1.62
C GLU A 18 -18.65 -7.63 0.26
N SER A 19 -18.21 -6.38 0.03
CA SER A 19 -18.33 -5.73 -1.29
C SER A 19 -17.34 -6.37 -2.26
N PRO A 20 -17.81 -6.90 -3.41
CA PRO A 20 -16.96 -7.44 -4.45
C PRO A 20 -16.50 -6.33 -5.41
N ASP A 21 -15.96 -5.21 -4.91
CA ASP A 21 -15.33 -4.16 -5.73
C ASP A 21 -14.35 -4.82 -6.71
N PRO A 22 -14.53 -4.74 -8.04
CA PRO A 22 -14.27 -5.93 -8.83
C PRO A 22 -12.82 -5.98 -9.29
N SER A 23 -12.22 -7.17 -9.14
CA SER A 23 -10.87 -7.46 -9.62
C SER A 23 -10.90 -8.69 -10.51
N ILE A 24 -11.99 -8.83 -11.26
CA ILE A 24 -12.20 -9.92 -12.22
C ILE A 24 -11.44 -9.54 -13.49
N ILE A 25 -10.58 -10.45 -13.95
CA ILE A 25 -9.97 -10.40 -15.27
C ILE A 25 -10.48 -11.63 -16.01
N GLN A 26 -11.52 -11.44 -16.83
CA GLN A 26 -12.09 -12.51 -17.64
C GLN A 26 -11.32 -12.60 -18.96
N ALA A 27 -10.51 -13.64 -19.10
CA ALA A 27 -9.73 -13.87 -20.31
C ALA A 27 -10.29 -15.10 -21.05
N LYS A 28 -10.73 -14.91 -22.30
CA LYS A 28 -11.35 -15.95 -23.13
C LYS A 28 -10.67 -16.02 -24.50
N CYS A 29 -10.10 -17.17 -24.82
CA CYS A 29 -9.72 -17.49 -26.20
C CYS A 29 -10.98 -17.77 -27.04
N LEU A 30 -11.15 -17.01 -28.12
CA LEU A 30 -12.21 -17.08 -29.11
C LEU A 30 -11.67 -17.77 -30.37
N LYS A 31 -12.33 -18.85 -30.82
CA LYS A 31 -11.87 -19.67 -31.93
C LYS A 31 -12.85 -19.63 -33.11
N PRO A 32 -12.38 -19.48 -34.37
CA PRO A 32 -13.24 -19.33 -35.55
C PRO A 32 -14.34 -20.39 -35.71
N SER A 33 -14.06 -21.65 -35.37
CA SER A 33 -14.99 -22.77 -35.52
C SER A 33 -16.04 -22.91 -34.41
N ARG A 34 -16.05 -22.00 -33.42
CA ARG A 34 -16.91 -22.08 -32.22
C ARG A 34 -17.53 -20.74 -31.81
N ASP A 35 -16.73 -19.68 -31.82
CA ASP A 35 -17.12 -18.38 -31.25
C ASP A 35 -17.45 -17.32 -32.30
N TYR A 36 -16.98 -17.45 -33.54
CA TYR A 36 -17.18 -16.42 -34.56
C TYR A 36 -18.52 -16.60 -35.29
N ILE A 37 -19.23 -15.50 -35.55
CA ILE A 37 -20.54 -15.51 -36.23
C ILE A 37 -20.36 -15.07 -37.68
N SER A 38 -20.25 -16.04 -38.58
CA SER A 38 -20.14 -15.83 -40.03
C SER A 38 -21.44 -15.33 -40.67
N GLN A 39 -21.36 -14.28 -41.48
CA GLN A 39 -22.50 -13.67 -42.16
C GLN A 39 -22.13 -13.23 -43.60
N THR A 40 -22.87 -13.72 -44.60
CA THR A 40 -22.75 -13.24 -45.98
C THR A 40 -23.39 -11.86 -46.15
N TRP A 41 -22.75 -10.97 -46.89
CA TRP A 41 -23.28 -9.63 -47.16
C TRP A 41 -24.52 -9.67 -48.05
N LYS A 42 -25.46 -8.73 -47.85
CA LYS A 42 -26.71 -8.63 -48.64
C LYS A 42 -26.50 -8.46 -50.16
N ASN A 43 -25.34 -7.97 -50.56
CA ASN A 43 -24.94 -7.78 -51.97
C ASN A 43 -24.15 -8.98 -52.54
N GLY A 44 -23.83 -9.99 -51.74
CA GLY A 44 -23.01 -11.15 -52.14
C GLY A 44 -21.51 -10.86 -52.30
N LEU A 45 -21.05 -9.61 -52.11
CA LEU A 45 -19.69 -9.18 -52.46
C LEU A 45 -18.64 -9.46 -51.36
N GLY A 46 -19.03 -10.16 -50.29
CA GLY A 46 -18.15 -10.50 -49.18
C GLY A 46 -18.84 -11.24 -48.05
N THR A 47 -18.05 -11.63 -47.05
CA THR A 47 -18.49 -12.20 -45.78
C THR A 47 -17.86 -11.45 -44.60
N THR A 48 -18.55 -11.44 -43.47
CA THR A 48 -18.03 -10.96 -42.17
C THR A 48 -18.09 -12.10 -41.17
N ASP A 49 -16.96 -12.41 -40.54
CA ASP A 49 -16.87 -13.27 -39.36
C ASP A 49 -16.77 -12.34 -38.14
N GLU A 50 -17.87 -12.22 -37.39
CA GLU A 50 -17.91 -11.41 -36.17
C GLU A 50 -17.20 -12.14 -35.03
N ILE A 51 -16.15 -11.53 -34.48
CA ILE A 51 -15.29 -12.14 -33.46
C ILE A 51 -15.88 -11.91 -32.07
N ALA A 52 -16.23 -10.65 -31.79
CA ALA A 52 -16.87 -10.23 -30.56
C ALA A 52 -17.56 -8.87 -30.75
N ILE A 53 -18.60 -8.65 -29.98
CA ILE A 53 -19.29 -7.37 -29.82
C ILE A 53 -19.56 -7.17 -28.32
N TYR A 54 -19.52 -5.93 -27.85
CA TYR A 54 -19.83 -5.62 -26.46
C TYR A 54 -20.90 -4.51 -26.36
N PRO A 55 -21.99 -4.72 -25.60
CA PRO A 55 -22.37 -5.96 -24.91
C PRO A 55 -22.61 -7.16 -25.87
N PRO A 56 -22.45 -8.42 -25.41
CA PRO A 56 -22.45 -9.60 -26.28
C PRO A 56 -23.84 -10.05 -26.77
N ASP A 57 -24.92 -9.41 -26.32
CA ASP A 57 -26.30 -9.64 -26.77
C ASP A 57 -26.69 -8.78 -27.99
N LYS A 58 -25.84 -7.84 -28.43
CA LYS A 58 -26.20 -6.82 -29.42
C LYS A 58 -26.14 -7.31 -30.86
N ASN A 59 -27.15 -6.94 -31.64
CA ASN A 59 -27.17 -7.08 -33.08
C ASN A 59 -26.68 -5.78 -33.74
N PHE A 60 -25.47 -5.78 -34.30
CA PHE A 60 -24.82 -4.60 -34.89
C PHE A 60 -25.62 -3.88 -36.01
N LYS A 61 -26.72 -4.47 -36.50
CA LYS A 61 -27.60 -3.90 -37.53
C LYS A 61 -28.83 -3.19 -36.96
N GLN A 62 -29.05 -3.25 -35.65
CA GLN A 62 -30.27 -2.83 -34.97
C GLN A 62 -30.00 -2.10 -33.65
N ASP A 63 -28.98 -2.55 -32.90
CA ASP A 63 -28.63 -2.01 -31.58
C ASP A 63 -27.40 -1.10 -31.63
N ASP A 64 -27.34 -0.19 -30.66
CA ASP A 64 -26.09 0.47 -30.27
C ASP A 64 -25.20 -0.49 -29.45
N PHE A 65 -23.90 -0.42 -29.66
CA PHE A 65 -22.87 -1.20 -28.97
C PHE A 65 -21.69 -0.30 -28.59
N PHE A 66 -20.85 -0.71 -27.64
CA PHE A 66 -19.67 0.05 -27.25
C PHE A 66 -18.52 -0.19 -28.24
N TRP A 67 -18.17 -1.46 -28.47
CA TRP A 67 -17.17 -1.84 -29.45
C TRP A 67 -17.52 -3.15 -30.15
N ARG A 68 -16.90 -3.38 -31.33
CA ARG A 68 -17.07 -4.58 -32.15
C ARG A 68 -15.78 -4.93 -32.88
N LEU A 69 -15.39 -6.20 -32.88
CA LEU A 69 -14.27 -6.74 -33.64
C LEU A 69 -14.77 -7.81 -34.62
N SER A 70 -14.32 -7.74 -35.88
CA SER A 70 -14.71 -8.70 -36.91
C SER A 70 -13.66 -8.84 -38.01
N VAL A 71 -13.59 -9.99 -38.66
CA VAL A 71 -12.83 -10.20 -39.90
C VAL A 71 -13.78 -10.10 -41.09
N ASN A 72 -13.38 -9.40 -42.15
CA ASN A 72 -14.11 -9.32 -43.39
C ASN A 72 -13.31 -9.97 -44.52
N LYS A 73 -13.99 -10.69 -45.42
CA LYS A 73 -13.41 -11.22 -46.67
C LYS A 73 -14.16 -10.62 -47.85
N ILE A 74 -13.50 -9.72 -48.56
CA ILE A 74 -14.09 -8.84 -49.58
C ILE A 74 -13.72 -9.38 -50.97
N GLN A 75 -14.71 -9.65 -51.81
CA GLN A 75 -14.55 -10.34 -53.09
C GLN A 75 -14.57 -9.40 -54.31
N SER A 76 -15.14 -8.21 -54.19
CA SER A 76 -15.12 -7.16 -55.23
C SER A 76 -15.20 -5.76 -54.62
N ASP A 77 -14.97 -4.73 -55.45
CA ASP A 77 -15.28 -3.33 -55.15
C ASP A 77 -16.68 -3.21 -54.51
N CYS A 78 -16.79 -2.48 -53.40
CA CYS A 78 -18.03 -2.36 -52.63
C CYS A 78 -18.14 -1.04 -51.86
N ASN A 79 -19.37 -0.66 -51.52
CA ASN A 79 -19.66 0.39 -50.54
C ASN A 79 -19.82 -0.24 -49.14
N PHE A 80 -19.26 0.40 -48.12
CA PHE A 80 -19.47 0.01 -46.73
C PHE A 80 -20.77 0.61 -46.18
N SER A 81 -21.35 -0.04 -45.16
CA SER A 81 -22.50 0.52 -44.43
C SER A 81 -22.08 1.69 -43.54
N LEU A 82 -22.98 2.65 -43.36
CA LEU A 82 -22.78 3.79 -42.48
C LEU A 82 -23.03 3.39 -41.03
N PHE A 83 -22.18 3.86 -40.12
CA PHE A 83 -22.31 3.71 -38.67
C PHE A 83 -22.07 5.08 -37.98
N PRO A 84 -23.04 6.01 -38.05
CA PRO A 84 -22.89 7.34 -37.47
C PRO A 84 -22.59 7.28 -35.98
N GLY A 85 -21.63 8.07 -35.51
CA GLY A 85 -21.21 8.07 -34.10
C GLY A 85 -20.00 7.17 -33.80
N TYR A 86 -19.72 6.20 -34.66
CA TYR A 86 -18.62 5.24 -34.48
C TYR A 86 -17.34 5.70 -35.19
N GLU A 87 -16.20 5.29 -34.64
CA GLU A 87 -14.92 5.24 -35.34
C GLU A 87 -14.73 3.81 -35.87
N CYS A 88 -14.42 3.70 -37.16
CA CYS A 88 -14.16 2.45 -37.85
C CYS A 88 -12.67 2.39 -38.18
N THR A 89 -11.97 1.39 -37.67
CA THR A 89 -10.58 1.11 -38.04
C THR A 89 -10.47 -0.21 -38.79
N MET A 90 -9.74 -0.22 -39.90
CA MET A 90 -9.47 -1.40 -40.70
C MET A 90 -7.97 -1.64 -40.81
N ILE A 91 -7.56 -2.89 -40.66
CA ILE A 91 -6.20 -3.38 -40.91
C ILE A 91 -6.30 -4.42 -42.02
N ILE A 92 -5.50 -4.29 -43.08
CA ILE A 92 -5.43 -5.30 -44.14
C ILE A 92 -4.51 -6.44 -43.68
N MET A 93 -4.99 -7.68 -43.76
CA MET A 93 -4.18 -8.85 -43.45
C MET A 93 -3.20 -9.12 -44.59
N PRO A 94 -2.01 -9.70 -44.32
CA PRO A 94 -1.11 -10.18 -45.37
C PRO A 94 -1.82 -11.16 -46.32
N THR A 95 -1.42 -11.15 -47.59
CA THR A 95 -1.93 -12.04 -48.63
C THR A 95 -0.77 -12.60 -49.45
N GLU A 96 -0.80 -13.90 -49.78
CA GLU A 96 0.23 -14.56 -50.61
C GLU A 96 0.45 -13.88 -51.98
N ASN A 97 -0.56 -13.17 -52.49
CA ASN A 97 -0.47 -12.40 -53.72
C ASN A 97 0.05 -10.99 -53.46
N GLU A 98 1.36 -10.77 -53.60
CA GLU A 98 2.03 -9.46 -53.44
C GLU A 98 1.47 -8.34 -54.34
N LYS A 99 0.72 -8.69 -55.40
CA LYS A 99 0.08 -7.73 -56.31
C LYS A 99 -1.32 -7.31 -55.85
N ALA A 100 -1.84 -7.86 -54.75
CA ALA A 100 -3.09 -7.39 -54.17
C ALA A 100 -2.98 -5.93 -53.71
N SER A 101 -4.04 -5.14 -53.93
CA SER A 101 -4.07 -3.76 -53.49
C SER A 101 -5.47 -3.34 -53.08
N PHE A 102 -5.55 -2.65 -51.95
CA PHE A 102 -6.79 -2.07 -51.44
C PHE A 102 -6.68 -0.54 -51.46
N SER A 103 -7.63 0.12 -52.10
CA SER A 103 -7.79 1.57 -52.03
C SER A 103 -9.15 1.91 -51.46
N ILE A 104 -9.19 2.67 -50.36
CA ILE A 104 -10.41 3.16 -49.74
C ILE A 104 -10.73 4.56 -50.25
N SER A 105 -12.02 4.90 -50.39
CA SER A 105 -12.50 6.18 -50.91
C SER A 105 -13.53 6.79 -49.97
N HIS A 106 -13.34 8.06 -49.61
CA HIS A 106 -14.29 8.86 -48.82
C HIS A 106 -14.71 10.06 -49.64
N GLY A 107 -15.78 9.91 -50.43
CA GLY A 107 -16.10 10.85 -51.50
C GLY A 107 -14.95 10.90 -52.53
N GLU A 108 -14.46 12.10 -52.81
CA GLU A 108 -13.39 12.37 -53.78
C GLU A 108 -11.98 11.93 -53.29
N THR A 109 -11.76 11.81 -51.98
CA THR A 109 -10.47 11.41 -51.43
C THR A 109 -10.28 9.90 -51.55
N VAL A 110 -9.26 9.47 -52.28
CA VAL A 110 -8.83 8.06 -52.40
C VAL A 110 -7.51 7.86 -51.63
N THR A 111 -7.42 6.82 -50.81
CA THR A 111 -6.18 6.42 -50.13
C THR A 111 -5.88 4.96 -50.41
N LYS A 112 -4.67 4.65 -50.89
CA LYS A 112 -4.16 3.27 -50.93
C LYS A 112 -3.76 2.87 -49.50
N VAL A 113 -4.33 1.80 -48.98
CA VAL A 113 -4.04 1.30 -47.63
C VAL A 113 -3.07 0.12 -47.74
N HIS A 114 -2.11 0.05 -46.83
CA HIS A 114 -1.08 -0.99 -46.80
C HIS A 114 -1.44 -2.12 -45.83
N SER A 115 -0.93 -3.33 -46.12
CA SER A 115 -0.98 -4.47 -45.20
C SER A 115 -0.38 -4.12 -43.85
N LEU A 116 -0.97 -4.64 -42.76
CA LEU A 116 -0.50 -4.40 -41.38
C LEU A 116 -0.38 -2.91 -41.00
N PHE A 117 -1.23 -2.04 -41.56
CA PHE A 117 -1.36 -0.65 -41.13
C PHE A 117 -2.83 -0.34 -40.74
N PRO A 118 -3.09 0.23 -39.55
CA PRO A 118 -4.45 0.62 -39.15
C PRO A 118 -4.88 1.90 -39.86
N TYR A 119 -6.00 1.85 -40.57
CA TYR A 119 -6.62 2.99 -41.22
C TYR A 119 -7.99 3.28 -40.60
N SER A 120 -8.15 4.47 -40.02
CA SER A 120 -9.32 4.87 -39.23
C SER A 120 -10.14 5.97 -39.89
N TRP A 121 -11.46 5.84 -39.85
CA TRP A 121 -12.41 6.85 -40.34
C TRP A 121 -13.68 6.94 -39.51
N GLN A 122 -14.42 8.02 -39.73
CA GLN A 122 -15.69 8.32 -39.08
C GLN A 122 -16.83 7.56 -39.78
N GLY A 123 -17.59 6.74 -39.04
CA GLY A 123 -18.57 5.81 -39.61
C GLY A 123 -19.75 6.46 -40.34
N GLU A 124 -20.05 7.73 -40.08
CA GLU A 124 -21.00 8.53 -40.88
C GLU A 124 -20.51 8.89 -42.31
N LYS A 125 -19.22 8.68 -42.65
CA LYS A 125 -18.70 8.99 -44.00
C LYS A 125 -19.06 7.89 -45.00
N THR A 126 -19.68 8.29 -46.11
CA THR A 126 -19.86 7.44 -47.29
C THR A 126 -18.50 6.91 -47.75
N THR A 127 -18.31 5.60 -47.65
CA THR A 127 -17.02 4.94 -47.82
C THR A 127 -17.15 3.76 -48.77
N SER A 128 -16.22 3.64 -49.72
CA SER A 128 -16.13 2.52 -50.65
C SER A 128 -14.70 2.01 -50.76
N CYS A 129 -14.50 0.84 -51.35
CA CYS A 129 -13.17 0.35 -51.71
C CYS A 129 -13.08 -0.08 -53.18
N LYS A 130 -11.84 -0.02 -53.69
CA LYS A 130 -11.41 -0.68 -54.92
C LYS A 130 -10.36 -1.72 -54.61
N LEU A 131 -10.52 -2.91 -55.20
CA LEU A 131 -9.62 -4.04 -55.02
C LEU A 131 -8.81 -4.29 -56.29
N SER A 132 -7.59 -4.79 -56.15
CA SER A 132 -6.96 -5.62 -57.17
C SER A 132 -6.60 -6.97 -56.58
N ASN A 133 -6.72 -8.02 -57.39
CA ASN A 133 -6.49 -9.42 -57.01
C ASN A 133 -7.27 -9.88 -55.74
N PRO A 134 -8.61 -9.77 -55.71
CA PRO A 134 -9.42 -10.30 -54.62
C PRO A 134 -9.36 -11.84 -54.52
N PRO A 135 -9.74 -12.44 -53.37
CA PRO A 135 -10.31 -11.79 -52.19
C PRO A 135 -9.27 -11.15 -51.27
N ILE A 136 -9.62 -10.00 -50.67
CA ILE A 136 -8.81 -9.35 -49.64
C ILE A 136 -9.46 -9.57 -48.27
N GLN A 137 -8.65 -9.94 -47.27
CA GLN A 137 -9.08 -10.14 -45.89
C GLN A 137 -8.67 -8.93 -45.03
N THR A 138 -9.58 -8.42 -44.20
CA THR A 138 -9.30 -7.29 -43.31
C THR A 138 -9.83 -7.56 -41.90
N LEU A 139 -9.09 -7.11 -40.89
CA LEU A 139 -9.57 -7.03 -39.50
C LEU A 139 -10.18 -5.64 -39.32
N GLN A 140 -11.45 -5.59 -38.92
CA GLN A 140 -12.19 -4.36 -38.67
C GLN A 140 -12.56 -4.27 -37.19
N PHE A 141 -12.13 -3.18 -36.57
CA PHE A 141 -12.51 -2.78 -35.23
C PHE A 141 -13.41 -1.54 -35.31
N MET A 142 -14.45 -1.48 -34.48
CA MET A 142 -15.39 -0.36 -34.41
C MET A 142 -15.59 0.04 -32.95
N LEU A 143 -15.63 1.35 -32.68
CA LEU A 143 -15.74 1.91 -31.34
C LEU A 143 -16.72 3.10 -31.33
N LYS A 144 -17.60 3.17 -30.34
CA LYS A 144 -18.51 4.31 -30.16
C LYS A 144 -17.78 5.48 -29.49
N ARG A 145 -17.60 6.59 -30.23
CA ARG A 145 -16.64 7.67 -29.91
C ARG A 145 -16.99 8.53 -28.71
N ASP A 146 -18.26 8.53 -28.31
CA ASP A 146 -18.74 9.20 -27.10
C ASP A 146 -18.49 8.38 -25.82
N SER A 147 -18.27 7.07 -25.98
CA SER A 147 -18.28 6.08 -24.91
C SER A 147 -16.88 5.56 -24.53
N GLY A 148 -15.83 5.88 -25.31
CA GLY A 148 -14.47 5.45 -25.00
C GLY A 148 -13.41 5.79 -26.04
N LYS A 149 -12.22 5.20 -25.87
CA LYS A 149 -11.05 5.33 -26.75
C LYS A 149 -10.41 3.97 -26.97
N ALA A 150 -9.63 3.80 -28.03
CA ALA A 150 -8.79 2.62 -28.21
C ALA A 150 -7.37 2.97 -28.70
N GLN A 151 -6.37 2.25 -28.20
CA GLN A 151 -5.04 2.19 -28.80
C GLN A 151 -4.89 0.87 -29.55
N ILE A 152 -4.55 0.94 -30.83
CA ILE A 152 -4.25 -0.23 -31.68
C ILE A 152 -2.74 -0.27 -31.92
N ARG A 153 -2.13 -1.43 -31.69
CA ARG A 153 -0.73 -1.75 -32.01
C ARG A 153 -0.67 -2.99 -32.87
N ILE A 154 0.40 -3.11 -33.65
CA ILE A 154 0.70 -4.29 -34.47
C ILE A 154 2.14 -4.64 -34.15
N GLU A 155 2.36 -5.81 -33.58
CA GLU A 155 3.63 -6.21 -33.00
C GLU A 155 4.08 -7.53 -33.63
N LYS A 156 5.33 -7.56 -34.09
CA LYS A 156 6.00 -8.77 -34.55
C LYS A 156 6.83 -9.30 -33.38
N ILE A 157 6.40 -10.41 -32.80
CA ILE A 157 6.95 -10.98 -31.57
C ILE A 157 7.85 -12.18 -31.89
N GLY A 158 8.88 -12.40 -31.08
CA GLY A 158 9.79 -13.53 -31.20
C GLY A 158 9.66 -14.53 -30.03
N SER A 159 10.55 -15.51 -30.00
CA SER A 159 10.78 -16.38 -28.84
C SER A 159 11.80 -15.74 -27.89
N TYR A 160 11.38 -15.37 -26.67
CA TYR A 160 12.28 -14.84 -25.65
C TYR A 160 12.94 -15.98 -24.84
N GLU A 161 14.27 -16.03 -24.79
CA GLU A 161 14.98 -16.76 -23.74
C GLU A 161 15.01 -15.90 -22.46
N THR A 162 14.75 -16.49 -21.30
CA THR A 162 14.91 -15.80 -20.01
C THR A 162 16.37 -15.90 -19.55
N ASP A 163 17.12 -14.82 -19.70
CA ASP A 163 18.48 -14.73 -19.19
C ASP A 163 18.51 -14.54 -17.67
N LEU A 164 19.61 -14.94 -17.03
CA LEU A 164 19.80 -14.85 -15.57
C LEU A 164 20.28 -13.47 -15.09
N GLN A 165 20.35 -12.47 -15.98
CA GLN A 165 20.73 -11.09 -15.66
C GLN A 165 19.53 -10.13 -15.60
N GLY A 166 18.46 -10.40 -16.36
CA GLY A 166 17.14 -9.83 -16.11
C GLY A 166 16.94 -8.37 -16.54
N ASP A 167 17.71 -7.90 -17.52
CA ASP A 167 17.67 -6.52 -18.03
C ASP A 167 17.66 -6.51 -19.58
N VAL A 168 16.63 -7.14 -20.16
CA VAL A 168 16.32 -7.16 -21.61
C VAL A 168 14.81 -6.91 -21.79
N ASP A 169 14.44 -6.28 -22.91
CA ASP A 169 13.06 -5.84 -23.21
C ASP A 169 12.07 -7.02 -23.26
N SER A 170 11.44 -7.31 -22.12
CA SER A 170 10.99 -8.66 -21.74
C SER A 170 9.70 -9.17 -22.38
N GLY A 171 9.22 -8.56 -23.48
CA GLY A 171 7.97 -8.95 -24.16
C GLY A 171 6.69 -8.72 -23.34
N LYS A 172 6.80 -8.06 -22.18
CA LYS A 172 5.71 -7.80 -21.24
C LYS A 172 4.96 -6.51 -21.59
N ASN A 173 3.85 -6.63 -22.29
CA ASN A 173 2.92 -5.53 -22.47
C ASN A 173 2.12 -5.29 -21.18
N MET A 174 2.10 -4.04 -20.70
CA MET A 174 1.16 -3.60 -19.66
C MET A 174 -0.26 -3.49 -20.25
N LEU A 175 -1.24 -4.03 -19.54
CA LEU A 175 -2.65 -3.94 -19.93
C LEU A 175 -3.29 -2.66 -19.36
N PHE A 176 -3.70 -1.76 -20.25
CA PHE A 176 -4.52 -0.60 -19.95
C PHE A 176 -5.92 -0.76 -20.54
N GLY A 177 -6.88 0.04 -20.06
CA GLY A 177 -8.29 -0.05 -20.47
C GLY A 177 -9.08 -1.19 -19.84
N ALA A 178 -10.40 -1.17 -20.09
CA ALA A 178 -11.38 -2.15 -19.63
C ALA A 178 -11.43 -3.39 -20.52
N PHE A 179 -11.04 -3.28 -21.80
CA PHE A 179 -10.89 -4.43 -22.69
C PHE A 179 -9.54 -4.44 -23.37
N VAL A 180 -8.93 -5.61 -23.48
CA VAL A 180 -7.78 -5.86 -24.34
C VAL A 180 -8.06 -7.04 -25.25
N LEU A 181 -7.96 -6.79 -26.56
CA LEU A 181 -8.15 -7.79 -27.61
C LEU A 181 -6.80 -8.08 -28.26
N VAL A 182 -6.40 -9.35 -28.35
CA VAL A 182 -5.23 -9.80 -29.10
C VAL A 182 -5.71 -10.70 -30.22
N TYR A 183 -5.41 -10.36 -31.48
CA TYR A 183 -5.70 -11.17 -32.66
C TYR A 183 -4.39 -11.67 -33.27
N VAL A 184 -4.25 -12.98 -33.45
CA VAL A 184 -3.05 -13.56 -34.11
C VAL A 184 -3.25 -13.47 -35.62
N VAL A 185 -2.41 -12.70 -36.30
CA VAL A 185 -2.45 -12.56 -37.77
C VAL A 185 -1.70 -13.71 -38.43
N ASP A 186 -0.52 -14.05 -37.91
CA ASP A 186 0.36 -15.07 -38.45
C ASP A 186 1.19 -15.75 -37.33
N GLY A 187 1.58 -17.00 -37.55
CA GLY A 187 2.31 -17.83 -36.60
C GLY A 187 1.46 -18.44 -35.46
N TYR A 188 2.15 -18.89 -34.42
CA TYR A 188 1.58 -19.47 -33.20
C TYR A 188 2.10 -18.71 -31.98
N VAL A 189 1.20 -18.42 -31.03
CA VAL A 189 1.45 -17.53 -29.90
C VAL A 189 1.02 -18.19 -28.60
N ASN A 190 1.91 -18.25 -27.62
CA ASN A 190 1.55 -18.51 -26.23
C ASN A 190 1.44 -17.17 -25.48
N ALA A 191 0.24 -16.87 -24.98
CA ALA A 191 -0.04 -15.68 -24.19
C ALA A 191 -0.12 -16.02 -22.70
N LEU A 192 0.57 -15.26 -21.85
CA LEU A 192 0.67 -15.49 -20.40
C LEU A 192 0.25 -14.24 -19.65
N LEU A 193 -0.80 -14.34 -18.84
CA LEU A 193 -1.19 -13.30 -17.87
C LEU A 193 -0.42 -13.49 -16.55
N ASP A 194 -0.09 -12.37 -15.91
CA ASP A 194 0.84 -12.31 -14.76
C ASP A 194 0.63 -13.42 -13.72
N LYS A 195 1.66 -14.26 -13.54
CA LYS A 195 1.70 -15.41 -12.62
C LYS A 195 1.56 -15.00 -11.14
N ASN A 196 1.73 -13.72 -10.80
CA ASN A 196 1.54 -13.20 -9.45
C ASN A 196 0.08 -12.82 -9.13
N HIS A 197 -0.80 -12.79 -10.14
CA HIS A 197 -2.24 -12.58 -9.93
C HIS A 197 -2.95 -13.90 -9.62
N ALA A 198 -4.08 -13.86 -8.92
CA ALA A 198 -4.80 -15.05 -8.46
C ALA A 198 -5.40 -15.91 -9.60
N HIS A 199 -5.29 -15.43 -10.85
CA HIS A 199 -5.80 -16.06 -12.06
C HIS A 199 -4.71 -16.14 -13.15
N GLY A 200 -3.48 -16.51 -12.78
CA GLY A 200 -2.37 -16.73 -13.72
C GLY A 200 -2.77 -17.74 -14.81
N GLN A 201 -3.05 -17.23 -16.01
CA GLN A 201 -3.64 -17.97 -17.14
C GLN A 201 -2.68 -18.00 -18.32
N SER A 202 -2.73 -19.10 -19.08
CA SER A 202 -2.00 -19.26 -20.33
C SER A 202 -2.97 -19.63 -21.45
N PHE A 203 -2.76 -19.04 -22.63
CA PHE A 203 -3.59 -19.25 -23.81
C PHE A 203 -2.72 -19.54 -25.04
N ASP A 204 -2.86 -20.74 -25.57
CA ASP A 204 -2.28 -21.16 -26.83
C ASP A 204 -3.19 -20.76 -27.99
N MET A 205 -2.66 -19.96 -28.91
CA MET A 205 -3.38 -19.38 -30.05
C MET A 205 -2.60 -19.54 -31.35
N LYS A 206 -3.32 -19.70 -32.45
CA LYS A 206 -2.75 -19.71 -33.82
C LYS A 206 -3.37 -18.61 -34.68
N ALA A 207 -2.76 -18.33 -35.83
CA ALA A 207 -3.30 -17.44 -36.85
C ALA A 207 -4.81 -17.59 -37.04
N GLY A 208 -5.53 -16.47 -36.95
CA GLY A 208 -6.99 -16.38 -37.03
C GLY A 208 -7.75 -16.49 -35.70
N GLU A 209 -7.13 -16.95 -34.61
CA GLU A 209 -7.72 -16.98 -33.27
C GLU A 209 -7.49 -15.66 -32.50
N SER A 210 -8.34 -15.41 -31.48
CA SER A 210 -8.27 -14.19 -30.66
C SER A 210 -8.28 -14.50 -29.16
N LEU A 211 -7.64 -13.65 -28.36
CA LEU A 211 -7.83 -13.56 -26.91
C LEU A 211 -8.59 -12.26 -26.60
N MET A 212 -9.76 -12.38 -25.99
CA MET A 212 -10.49 -11.27 -25.40
C MET A 212 -10.21 -11.24 -23.89
N ILE A 213 -9.77 -10.11 -23.37
CA ILE A 213 -9.53 -9.88 -21.95
C ILE A 213 -10.42 -8.72 -21.51
N GLU A 214 -11.44 -9.03 -20.72
CA GLU A 214 -12.23 -8.05 -19.99
C GLU A 214 -11.57 -7.82 -18.62
N ARG A 215 -11.37 -6.56 -18.26
CA ARG A 215 -10.76 -6.10 -17.02
C ARG A 215 -11.71 -5.08 -16.39
N ASP A 216 -11.99 -5.24 -15.11
CA ASP A 216 -12.63 -4.16 -14.37
C ASP A 216 -11.73 -2.90 -14.34
N GLU A 217 -12.32 -1.71 -14.25
CA GLU A 217 -11.58 -0.46 -14.09
C GLU A 217 -10.76 -0.48 -12.77
N ASP A 218 -11.18 -1.26 -11.77
CA ASP A 218 -10.54 -1.44 -10.45
C ASP A 218 -9.52 -2.59 -10.42
N ALA A 219 -9.35 -3.34 -11.52
CA ALA A 219 -8.43 -4.46 -11.60
C ALA A 219 -6.96 -4.01 -11.48
N SER A 220 -6.19 -4.72 -10.64
CA SER A 220 -4.75 -4.49 -10.44
C SER A 220 -3.98 -4.31 -11.76
N PRO A 221 -2.91 -3.48 -11.80
CA PRO A 221 -2.00 -3.42 -12.94
C PRO A 221 -1.54 -4.84 -13.31
N THR A 222 -1.82 -5.25 -14.54
CA THR A 222 -1.62 -6.62 -15.02
C THR A 222 -0.79 -6.59 -16.28
N SER A 223 0.23 -7.45 -16.36
CA SER A 223 1.03 -7.64 -17.56
C SER A 223 0.57 -8.87 -18.35
N ILE A 224 0.71 -8.80 -19.68
CA ILE A 224 0.67 -9.94 -20.58
C ILE A 224 2.06 -10.12 -21.20
N LEU A 225 2.55 -11.37 -21.23
CA LEU A 225 3.70 -11.77 -22.02
C LEU A 225 3.19 -12.53 -23.25
N LEU A 226 3.64 -12.13 -24.44
CA LEU A 226 3.29 -12.79 -25.70
C LEU A 226 4.57 -13.39 -26.30
N ASN A 227 4.62 -14.72 -26.43
CA ASN A 227 5.76 -15.44 -27.00
C ASN A 227 5.38 -16.06 -28.34
N ALA A 228 6.24 -15.93 -29.36
CA ALA A 228 6.14 -16.76 -30.55
C ALA A 228 6.52 -18.22 -30.22
N THR A 229 5.85 -19.17 -30.86
CA THR A 229 6.00 -20.62 -30.62
C THR A 229 5.91 -21.40 -31.94
N ASN A 230 6.30 -22.67 -31.93
CA ASN A 230 6.07 -23.57 -33.06
C ASN A 230 4.62 -24.11 -33.07
N GLU A 231 4.27 -24.91 -34.08
CA GLU A 231 2.95 -25.55 -34.23
C GLU A 231 2.59 -26.58 -33.13
N HIS A 232 3.49 -26.82 -32.18
CA HIS A 232 3.28 -27.66 -30.99
C HIS A 232 3.29 -26.84 -29.69
N PHE A 233 3.22 -25.50 -29.79
CA PHE A 233 3.29 -24.53 -28.70
C PHE A 233 4.56 -24.62 -27.84
N GLN A 234 5.65 -25.15 -28.40
CA GLN A 234 6.94 -25.24 -27.74
C GLN A 234 7.77 -23.98 -28.03
N ALA A 235 8.26 -23.35 -26.97
CA ALA A 235 9.20 -22.23 -27.04
C ALA A 235 10.64 -22.75 -27.23
N ALA A 236 10.97 -23.16 -28.45
CA ALA A 236 12.27 -23.77 -28.76
C ALA A 236 12.74 -23.55 -30.21
N GLN A 237 13.27 -22.35 -30.49
CA GLN A 237 14.46 -22.07 -31.32
C GLN A 237 14.53 -20.58 -31.71
N SER A 238 15.74 -20.01 -31.73
CA SER A 238 15.97 -18.65 -32.22
C SER A 238 15.58 -18.53 -33.70
N GLY A 239 14.76 -17.54 -34.03
CA GLY A 239 14.23 -17.31 -35.38
C GLY A 239 12.75 -17.64 -35.57
N ILE A 240 12.04 -18.13 -34.54
CA ILE A 240 10.57 -18.24 -34.57
C ILE A 240 9.96 -16.85 -34.31
N GLU A 241 9.08 -16.41 -35.21
CA GLU A 241 8.37 -15.14 -35.15
C GLU A 241 6.85 -15.35 -35.30
N ALA A 242 6.05 -14.43 -34.76
CA ALA A 242 4.61 -14.36 -34.97
C ALA A 242 4.15 -12.90 -35.08
N THR A 243 2.99 -12.64 -35.70
CA THR A 243 2.45 -11.28 -35.85
C THR A 243 1.09 -11.16 -35.15
N VAL A 244 0.96 -10.18 -34.26
CA VAL A 244 -0.27 -9.92 -33.49
C VAL A 244 -0.78 -8.49 -33.68
N VAL A 245 -2.11 -8.33 -33.66
CA VAL A 245 -2.76 -7.04 -33.43
C VAL A 245 -3.20 -6.98 -31.97
N ILE A 246 -2.84 -5.91 -31.27
CA ILE A 246 -3.25 -5.65 -29.88
C ILE A 246 -4.13 -4.40 -29.87
N ILE A 247 -5.33 -4.50 -29.31
CA ILE A 247 -6.28 -3.40 -29.16
C ILE A 247 -6.59 -3.23 -27.68
N GLN A 248 -6.20 -2.10 -27.08
CA GLN A 248 -6.55 -1.74 -25.71
C GLN A 248 -7.64 -0.67 -25.74
N ILE A 249 -8.73 -0.86 -24.97
CA ILE A 249 -9.96 -0.07 -25.04
C ILE A 249 -10.28 0.53 -23.68
N GLU A 250 -10.31 1.86 -23.58
CA GLU A 250 -10.65 2.63 -22.39
C GLU A 250 -12.11 3.10 -22.46
N GLU A 251 -12.87 2.94 -21.36
CA GLU A 251 -14.20 3.55 -21.24
C GLU A 251 -14.11 5.05 -20.93
N GLY A 252 -15.02 5.83 -21.52
CA GLY A 252 -15.15 7.26 -21.28
C GLY A 252 -15.88 7.52 -19.95
N LYS A 253 -15.42 8.51 -19.18
CA LYS A 253 -16.03 8.86 -17.88
C LYS A 253 -17.37 9.58 -18.02
N THR A 254 -18.40 8.84 -18.40
CA THR A 254 -19.81 9.22 -18.27
C THR A 254 -20.41 8.57 -17.02
N PHE A 255 -20.70 9.42 -16.02
CA PHE A 255 -21.40 9.16 -14.75
C PHE A 255 -22.10 7.81 -14.58
N GLY A 256 -21.77 7.11 -13.47
CA GLY A 256 -22.46 5.90 -13.05
C GLY A 256 -23.97 6.12 -12.91
N GLY A 257 -24.73 5.35 -13.70
CA GLY A 257 -26.18 5.39 -13.73
C GLY A 257 -26.73 4.02 -14.13
N VAL A 258 -27.52 3.42 -13.23
CA VAL A 258 -28.37 2.28 -13.60
C VAL A 258 -29.31 2.74 -14.71
N LEU A 259 -29.49 1.92 -15.75
CA LEU A 259 -30.48 2.13 -16.82
C LEU A 259 -31.91 2.00 -16.27
N GLN A 260 -32.36 2.99 -15.51
CA GLN A 260 -33.74 3.14 -15.13
C GLN A 260 -34.57 3.48 -16.36
N ARG A 261 -35.67 2.74 -16.55
CA ARG A 261 -36.67 3.02 -17.59
C ARG A 261 -37.26 4.42 -17.36
N GLN A 262 -37.41 5.19 -18.42
CA GLN A 262 -38.20 6.42 -18.39
C GLN A 262 -39.66 6.09 -18.02
N PRO A 263 -40.27 6.79 -17.05
CA PRO A 263 -41.72 6.90 -16.90
C PRO A 263 -42.28 7.96 -17.86
N ASP A 264 -43.57 7.83 -18.22
CA ASP A 264 -44.24 8.71 -19.18
C ASP A 264 -44.43 10.17 -18.74
N LEU A 265 -44.48 11.06 -19.73
CA LEU A 265 -44.80 12.49 -19.59
C LEU A 265 -46.33 12.72 -19.61
N SER A 266 -46.99 12.71 -18.46
CA SER A 266 -48.38 13.22 -18.36
C SER A 266 -48.80 13.67 -16.95
N SER A 267 -49.30 14.91 -16.85
CA SER A 267 -50.08 15.49 -15.71
C SER A 267 -49.35 15.66 -14.36
N ILE A 268 -49.62 16.68 -13.50
CA ILE A 268 -50.56 17.82 -13.58
C ILE A 268 -50.04 19.04 -12.74
N ASN A 269 -50.67 20.20 -12.95
CA ASN A 269 -50.58 21.48 -12.21
C ASN A 269 -50.86 21.38 -10.67
N GLN A 270 -50.64 22.35 -9.76
CA GLN A 270 -50.05 23.71 -9.77
C GLN A 270 -49.67 24.12 -8.31
N GLU A 271 -49.34 25.41 -8.09
CA GLU A 271 -48.96 26.07 -6.80
C GLU A 271 -47.52 25.77 -6.29
N GLY A 272 -46.75 26.74 -5.79
CA GLY A 272 -46.97 28.20 -5.72
C GLY A 272 -45.83 28.95 -5.00
N ILE A 273 -45.79 30.29 -5.15
CA ILE A 273 -44.87 31.27 -4.51
C ILE A 273 -43.52 31.50 -5.26
N VAL A 274 -42.97 32.72 -5.10
CA VAL A 274 -42.14 33.47 -6.06
C VAL A 274 -40.68 33.64 -5.58
N PRO A 275 -39.65 33.67 -6.45
CA PRO A 275 -38.24 33.65 -6.07
C PRO A 275 -37.70 34.98 -5.49
N SER A 276 -36.68 34.87 -4.64
CA SER A 276 -35.91 36.00 -4.10
C SER A 276 -34.57 36.22 -4.85
N GLN A 277 -34.06 37.46 -4.82
CA GLN A 277 -33.00 37.93 -5.71
C GLN A 277 -31.59 37.88 -5.10
N ARG A 278 -30.57 37.84 -5.96
CA ARG A 278 -29.16 38.08 -5.59
C ARG A 278 -29.00 39.43 -4.86
N ARG A 279 -28.25 39.45 -3.76
CA ARG A 279 -27.60 40.66 -3.21
C ARG A 279 -26.15 40.37 -2.78
N PRO A 280 -25.26 41.39 -2.72
CA PRO A 280 -23.82 41.19 -2.77
C PRO A 280 -23.15 40.98 -1.40
N ILE A 281 -21.93 40.43 -1.43
CA ILE A 281 -21.03 40.33 -0.27
C ILE A 281 -20.28 41.66 -0.10
N ASN A 282 -20.47 42.31 1.05
CA ASN A 282 -19.68 43.47 1.45
C ASN A 282 -18.27 43.03 1.90
N ARG A 283 -17.23 43.58 1.27
CA ARG A 283 -15.86 43.54 1.80
C ARG A 283 -15.68 44.65 2.83
N ARG A 284 -14.94 44.39 3.92
CA ARG A 284 -14.30 45.45 4.72
C ARG A 284 -12.83 45.60 4.28
N PRO A 285 -12.26 46.82 4.26
CA PRO A 285 -10.93 47.06 3.72
C PRO A 285 -9.80 46.71 4.69
N SER A 286 -8.62 46.49 4.13
CA SER A 286 -7.34 46.31 4.82
C SER A 286 -6.82 47.62 5.42
N LEU A 287 -6.22 47.56 6.61
CA LEU A 287 -5.38 48.63 7.14
C LEU A 287 -3.98 48.55 6.51
N LEU A 288 -3.67 49.49 5.63
CA LEU A 288 -2.30 49.84 5.26
C LEU A 288 -1.82 50.96 6.18
N VAL A 289 -0.56 50.88 6.62
CA VAL A 289 0.17 51.98 7.27
C VAL A 289 1.33 52.34 6.36
N SER A 290 1.37 53.59 5.91
CA SER A 290 2.40 54.07 4.98
C SER A 290 3.73 54.33 5.70
N LEU A 291 4.82 53.94 5.05
CA LEU A 291 6.15 54.50 5.31
C LEU A 291 6.24 55.91 4.72
N ASN A 292 6.97 56.80 5.40
CA ASN A 292 7.48 58.05 4.84
C ASN A 292 8.87 58.32 5.42
N GLU A 293 9.72 58.95 4.63
CA GLU A 293 11.12 59.29 4.93
C GLU A 293 11.21 60.71 5.58
N GLN A 294 12.32 61.29 6.07
CA GLN A 294 13.77 60.97 6.00
C GLN A 294 14.51 61.55 7.27
N PRO A 295 15.80 62.03 7.33
CA PRO A 295 16.67 61.95 8.54
C PRO A 295 17.01 63.39 9.10
N PRO A 296 18.14 63.74 9.80
CA PRO A 296 19.33 62.98 10.25
C PRO A 296 19.94 63.30 11.65
N ASN A 297 21.00 62.54 12.02
CA ASN A 297 22.13 62.83 12.94
C ASN A 297 21.82 63.22 14.42
N ASN A 298 22.61 62.89 15.45
CA ASN A 298 23.97 62.31 15.62
C ASN A 298 24.07 61.63 17.04
N GLU A 299 25.17 61.14 17.65
CA GLU A 299 26.65 61.18 17.41
C GLU A 299 27.31 59.82 17.87
N GLU A 300 28.25 59.84 18.84
CA GLU A 300 29.04 58.71 19.42
C GLU A 300 28.66 58.48 20.94
N GLU A 301 29.13 57.52 21.77
CA GLU A 301 30.41 56.80 21.95
C GLU A 301 30.28 55.34 22.50
N LYS A 302 31.41 54.73 22.92
CA LYS A 302 31.67 53.41 23.56
C LYS A 302 32.98 53.53 24.42
N PRO A 303 33.47 52.56 25.25
CA PRO A 303 33.07 51.16 25.51
C PRO A 303 33.19 50.69 27.01
N GLU A 304 33.25 49.36 27.23
CA GLU A 304 33.68 48.63 28.47
C GLU A 304 32.72 48.63 29.70
N LYS A 305 32.72 47.63 30.62
CA LYS A 305 33.56 46.42 30.81
C LYS A 305 32.85 45.24 31.52
N ASP A 306 33.60 44.14 31.68
CA ASP A 306 33.50 43.02 32.63
C ASP A 306 32.85 41.67 32.25
N GLU A 307 33.63 40.61 32.47
CA GLU A 307 33.25 39.20 32.41
C GLU A 307 32.97 38.64 33.83
N LYS A 308 32.14 37.59 33.95
CA LYS A 308 32.64 36.29 34.47
C LYS A 308 31.66 35.12 34.38
N SER A 309 32.24 33.97 34.04
CA SER A 309 31.66 32.63 34.06
C SER A 309 30.99 32.26 35.40
N ARG A 310 29.86 31.54 35.32
CA ARG A 310 29.37 30.68 36.40
C ARG A 310 29.16 29.26 35.89
N ARG A 311 30.05 28.34 36.27
CA ARG A 311 29.73 26.91 36.36
C ARG A 311 28.74 26.72 37.51
N LEU A 312 27.72 25.88 37.32
CA LEU A 312 26.89 25.36 38.42
C LEU A 312 27.33 23.92 38.72
N SER A 313 27.82 23.70 39.94
CA SER A 313 28.17 22.38 40.45
C SER A 313 26.95 21.73 41.11
N ILE A 314 26.59 20.54 40.66
CA ILE A 314 25.66 19.66 41.40
C ILE A 314 26.39 19.15 42.65
N LEU A 315 25.71 19.14 43.79
CA LEU A 315 26.18 18.51 45.03
C LEU A 315 25.05 17.68 45.64
N SER A 316 25.44 16.60 46.30
CA SER A 316 24.58 15.55 46.83
C SER A 316 23.82 15.95 48.09
N LEU A 317 22.64 15.34 48.28
CA LEU A 317 21.96 15.25 49.57
C LEU A 317 22.31 13.92 50.24
N ASN A 318 22.62 13.98 51.54
CA ASN A 318 22.46 12.86 52.47
C ASN A 318 21.20 13.11 53.30
N ASP A 319 20.56 12.06 53.80
CA ASP A 319 19.44 12.17 54.73
C ASP A 319 19.88 12.68 56.12
N GLU A 320 19.19 13.68 56.65
CA GLU A 320 18.76 13.74 58.05
C GLU A 320 17.42 14.49 58.14
N ALA A 321 16.55 14.08 59.07
CA ALA A 321 15.18 14.61 59.19
C ALA A 321 15.12 15.89 60.02
N VAL A 322 14.49 16.94 59.49
CA VAL A 322 14.26 18.24 60.15
C VAL A 322 12.79 18.65 59.93
N PRO A 323 12.06 19.11 60.98
CA PRO A 323 10.59 19.05 61.00
C PRO A 323 9.87 20.18 60.23
N ASP A 324 8.55 20.01 60.12
CA ASP A 324 7.58 20.88 59.44
C ASP A 324 7.94 22.37 59.45
N ARG A 325 8.33 22.86 58.27
CA ARG A 325 8.16 24.27 57.92
C ARG A 325 6.87 24.40 57.10
N PRO A 326 5.95 25.32 57.44
CA PRO A 326 4.82 25.60 56.59
C PRO A 326 5.33 26.00 55.20
N LEU A 327 4.75 25.41 54.15
CA LEU A 327 5.15 25.66 52.77
C LEU A 327 5.17 27.17 52.49
N PRO A 328 6.20 27.68 51.79
CA PRO A 328 6.23 29.09 51.42
C PRO A 328 5.01 29.38 50.56
N THR A 329 4.16 30.29 51.01
CA THR A 329 2.92 30.63 50.31
C THR A 329 3.24 31.16 48.92
N ARG A 330 2.99 30.30 47.91
CA ARG A 330 3.10 30.67 46.50
C ARG A 330 2.21 31.88 46.29
N ARG A 331 2.81 33.01 45.88
CA ARG A 331 2.06 34.13 45.33
C ARG A 331 1.62 33.74 43.93
N ASP A 332 0.61 32.88 43.84
CA ASP A 332 -0.03 32.54 42.58
C ASP A 332 -0.69 33.82 42.03
N SER A 333 -0.04 34.43 41.06
CA SER A 333 -0.41 35.68 40.40
C SER A 333 -1.71 35.59 39.58
N LEU A 334 -2.40 34.45 39.66
CA LEU A 334 -3.70 34.15 39.08
C LEU A 334 -4.83 34.17 40.11
N ALA A 335 -4.54 34.38 41.40
CA ALA A 335 -5.55 34.46 42.45
C ALA A 335 -6.57 35.60 42.17
N GLY A 336 -7.79 35.21 41.81
CA GLY A 336 -8.87 36.12 41.38
C GLY A 336 -9.29 35.96 39.92
N ILE A 337 -8.56 35.20 39.11
CA ILE A 337 -8.97 34.82 37.75
C ILE A 337 -9.65 33.45 37.81
N SER A 338 -10.97 33.41 37.63
CA SER A 338 -11.71 32.15 37.47
C SER A 338 -11.51 31.63 36.05
N PHE A 339 -10.69 30.59 35.91
CA PHE A 339 -10.66 29.76 34.71
C PHE A 339 -11.85 28.79 34.71
N ASP A 340 -12.25 28.32 33.54
CA ASP A 340 -13.15 27.17 33.42
C ASP A 340 -12.38 25.91 33.90
N PRO A 341 -12.92 25.06 34.78
CA PRO A 341 -12.24 23.85 35.22
C PRO A 341 -11.76 22.96 34.06
N SER A 342 -12.48 22.94 32.92
CA SER A 342 -12.12 22.15 31.74
C SER A 342 -10.91 22.68 30.95
N ILE A 343 -10.41 23.88 31.25
CA ILE A 343 -9.13 24.42 30.71
C ILE A 343 -8.00 24.43 31.74
N VAL A 344 -8.24 23.97 32.97
CA VAL A 344 -7.18 23.69 33.93
C VAL A 344 -6.51 22.38 33.50
N TYR A 345 -5.19 22.40 33.32
CA TYR A 345 -4.45 21.18 33.01
C TYR A 345 -4.39 20.28 34.24
N GLU A 346 -5.18 19.22 34.22
CA GLU A 346 -4.99 18.05 35.05
C GLU A 346 -4.04 17.07 34.32
N PRO A 347 -3.06 16.45 35.03
CA PRO A 347 -2.28 15.38 34.43
C PRO A 347 -3.21 14.22 34.07
N PRO A 348 -3.09 13.61 32.87
CA PRO A 348 -4.03 12.59 32.44
C PRO A 348 -3.95 11.36 33.38
N PRO A 349 -5.08 10.68 33.70
CA PRO A 349 -5.11 9.65 34.75
C PRO A 349 -4.04 8.57 34.63
N PHE A 350 -3.69 8.15 33.40
CA PHE A 350 -2.64 7.16 33.18
C PHE A 350 -1.25 7.60 33.67
N ALA A 351 -0.96 8.90 33.77
CA ALA A 351 0.30 9.41 34.32
C ALA A 351 0.41 9.20 35.84
N LEU A 352 -0.73 9.01 36.51
CA LEU A 352 -0.81 8.66 37.93
C LEU A 352 -0.89 7.13 38.15
N SER A 353 -1.28 6.37 37.12
CA SER A 353 -1.34 4.90 37.16
C SER A 353 -0.02 4.20 36.80
N HIS A 354 1.05 4.96 36.54
CA HIS A 354 2.34 4.39 36.15
C HIS A 354 3.11 3.88 37.39
N GLN A 355 3.26 2.56 37.48
CA GLN A 355 4.29 1.96 38.34
C GLN A 355 5.64 2.07 37.65
N ASP A 356 6.66 2.53 38.38
CA ASP A 356 8.04 2.59 37.87
C ASP A 356 8.59 1.18 37.62
N THR A 357 9.38 1.05 36.56
CA THR A 357 9.95 -0.25 36.15
C THR A 357 11.22 -0.54 36.95
N GLU A 358 11.06 -0.98 38.20
CA GLU A 358 12.19 -1.40 39.05
C GLU A 358 12.85 -2.66 38.46
N VAL A 359 14.11 -2.51 38.04
CA VAL A 359 14.95 -3.58 37.49
C VAL A 359 16.35 -3.50 38.09
N PRO A 360 17.05 -4.64 38.29
CA PRO A 360 18.37 -4.63 38.90
C PRO A 360 19.44 -3.97 38.01
N PRO A 361 20.61 -3.61 38.57
CA PRO A 361 21.75 -3.11 37.79
C PRO A 361 22.27 -4.14 36.76
N PRO A 362 22.58 -3.71 35.52
CA PRO A 362 22.89 -4.63 34.41
C PRO A 362 24.31 -5.20 34.42
N VAL A 363 24.40 -6.51 34.28
CA VAL A 363 25.67 -7.24 34.09
C VAL A 363 26.12 -7.23 32.63
N ILE A 364 27.42 -7.24 32.33
CA ILE A 364 27.92 -7.30 30.96
C ILE A 364 28.12 -8.76 30.53
N ARG A 365 27.58 -9.17 29.37
CA ARG A 365 27.80 -10.51 28.78
C ARG A 365 28.11 -10.44 27.27
N ASP A 366 28.70 -11.49 26.73
CA ASP A 366 29.14 -11.55 25.32
C ASP A 366 28.04 -12.01 24.35
N LYS A 367 27.05 -12.72 24.88
CA LYS A 367 25.80 -13.15 24.23
C LYS A 367 24.71 -13.32 25.29
N LEU A 368 23.47 -13.46 24.85
CA LEU A 368 22.36 -13.93 25.67
C LEU A 368 22.38 -15.47 25.70
N GLU A 369 22.49 -16.04 26.89
CA GLU A 369 22.08 -17.42 27.16
C GLU A 369 20.96 -17.35 28.20
N VAL A 370 19.74 -17.74 27.82
CA VAL A 370 18.57 -17.67 28.71
C VAL A 370 18.74 -18.59 29.93
N ASP A 371 19.37 -19.75 29.74
CA ASP A 371 19.54 -20.75 30.79
C ASP A 371 20.49 -20.34 31.91
N GLU A 372 21.37 -19.37 31.68
CA GLU A 372 22.26 -18.79 32.71
C GLU A 372 21.56 -17.82 33.68
N PHE A 373 20.28 -17.49 33.48
CA PHE A 373 19.53 -16.60 34.38
C PHE A 373 18.71 -17.40 35.42
N PRO A 374 18.68 -17.02 36.70
CA PRO A 374 17.94 -17.76 37.72
C PRO A 374 16.42 -17.72 37.52
N PHE A 375 15.73 -18.82 37.82
CA PHE A 375 14.26 -18.88 37.89
C PHE A 375 13.70 -17.86 38.89
N SER A 376 12.46 -17.42 38.65
CA SER A 376 11.78 -16.38 39.44
C SER A 376 12.59 -15.09 39.59
N THR A 377 13.30 -14.63 38.53
CA THR A 377 14.01 -13.34 38.56
C THR A 377 13.72 -12.47 37.34
N ILE A 378 13.65 -11.16 37.59
CA ILE A 378 13.91 -10.14 36.57
C ILE A 378 15.40 -9.81 36.66
N SER A 379 16.10 -9.92 35.53
CA SER A 379 17.53 -9.64 35.38
C SER A 379 17.75 -8.66 34.23
N THR A 380 18.85 -7.91 34.27
CA THR A 380 19.24 -7.00 33.18
C THR A 380 20.67 -7.26 32.73
N ALA A 381 20.93 -7.05 31.45
CA ALA A 381 22.23 -7.29 30.84
C ALA A 381 22.59 -6.27 29.75
N TRP A 382 23.88 -5.97 29.65
CA TRP A 382 24.51 -5.29 28.53
C TRP A 382 25.17 -6.33 27.63
N ILE A 383 24.54 -6.69 26.51
CA ILE A 383 25.07 -7.69 25.57
C ILE A 383 26.01 -7.03 24.58
N LYS A 384 27.28 -7.45 24.54
CA LYS A 384 28.31 -6.94 23.62
C LYS A 384 28.03 -7.40 22.18
N ILE A 385 27.67 -6.49 21.28
CA ILE A 385 27.43 -6.82 19.87
C ILE A 385 28.73 -6.75 19.06
N MET A 386 29.31 -5.56 18.94
CA MET A 386 30.52 -5.27 18.15
C MET A 386 31.34 -4.16 18.81
N THR A 387 32.61 -3.98 18.42
CA THR A 387 33.41 -2.80 18.80
C THR A 387 33.17 -1.64 17.83
N GLN A 388 33.26 -0.40 18.33
CA GLN A 388 33.26 0.81 17.49
C GLN A 388 34.69 1.39 17.35
N GLY A 389 34.84 2.54 16.69
CA GLY A 389 36.15 3.10 16.29
C GLY A 389 37.15 3.37 17.42
N LEU A 390 36.69 3.59 18.66
CA LEU A 390 37.56 3.71 19.85
C LEU A 390 37.89 2.34 20.51
N SER A 391 37.68 1.23 19.80
CA SER A 391 37.80 -0.17 20.28
C SER A 391 36.87 -0.60 21.43
N GLU A 392 36.20 0.33 22.11
CA GLU A 392 35.12 0.06 23.07
C GLU A 392 33.89 -0.62 22.45
N TRP A 393 33.16 -1.37 23.28
CA TRP A 393 32.01 -2.19 22.87
C TRP A 393 30.70 -1.41 22.74
N VAL A 394 30.06 -1.54 21.58
CA VAL A 394 28.63 -1.29 21.41
C VAL A 394 27.86 -2.41 22.12
N LYS A 395 27.08 -2.04 23.13
CA LYS A 395 26.32 -2.94 24.00
C LYS A 395 24.84 -2.64 23.87
N LEU A 396 23.99 -3.67 23.82
CA LEU A 396 22.53 -3.51 23.82
C LEU A 396 21.96 -3.76 25.22
N PRO A 397 20.96 -2.97 25.66
CA PRO A 397 20.24 -3.23 26.90
C PRO A 397 19.29 -4.40 26.66
N VAL A 398 19.33 -5.40 27.54
CA VAL A 398 18.42 -6.55 27.52
C VAL A 398 17.86 -6.76 28.92
N ILE A 399 16.55 -6.95 29.01
CA ILE A 399 15.83 -7.32 30.23
C ILE A 399 15.38 -8.78 30.06
N VAL A 400 15.57 -9.61 31.07
CA VAL A 400 15.23 -11.04 31.07
C VAL A 400 14.38 -11.32 32.30
N CYS A 401 13.08 -11.56 32.10
CA CYS A 401 12.18 -12.09 33.12
C CYS A 401 12.10 -13.61 32.95
N ARG A 402 12.84 -14.38 33.74
CA ARG A 402 12.72 -15.85 33.77
C ARG A 402 11.67 -16.24 34.80
N GLY A 403 10.68 -17.02 34.35
CA GLY A 403 9.60 -17.49 35.19
C GLY A 403 10.02 -18.51 36.24
N LYS A 404 9.02 -19.07 36.93
CA LYS A 404 9.21 -20.11 37.95
C LYS A 404 9.46 -21.51 37.36
N GLU A 405 9.00 -21.74 36.13
CA GLU A 405 9.10 -22.99 35.39
C GLU A 405 9.62 -22.71 33.97
N ASP A 406 10.33 -23.66 33.36
CA ASP A 406 10.71 -23.57 31.96
C ASP A 406 9.50 -23.60 31.02
N GLY A 407 9.71 -23.11 29.81
CA GLY A 407 8.66 -22.87 28.83
C GLY A 407 9.19 -22.05 27.66
N PRO A 408 8.30 -21.50 26.81
CA PRO A 408 8.71 -20.76 25.62
C PRO A 408 9.46 -19.46 25.94
N VAL A 409 10.34 -19.05 25.02
CA VAL A 409 11.00 -17.74 25.04
C VAL A 409 10.30 -16.79 24.07
N VAL A 410 9.75 -15.70 24.61
CA VAL A 410 9.16 -14.60 23.83
C VAL A 410 10.12 -13.42 23.83
N GLY A 411 10.52 -12.97 22.64
CA GLY A 411 11.33 -11.77 22.44
C GLY A 411 10.48 -10.54 22.12
N LEU A 412 10.75 -9.42 22.80
CA LEU A 412 10.26 -8.08 22.44
C LEU A 412 11.45 -7.25 21.96
N THR A 413 11.38 -6.65 20.78
CA THR A 413 12.43 -5.74 20.26
C THR A 413 11.83 -4.36 19.98
N ALA A 414 12.59 -3.30 20.27
CA ALA A 414 12.16 -1.93 19.98
C ALA A 414 13.34 -1.05 19.48
N ALA A 415 12.99 0.06 18.83
CA ALA A 415 13.94 1.02 18.27
C ALA A 415 15.02 0.38 17.38
N VAL A 416 14.63 -0.57 16.51
CA VAL A 416 15.46 -1.04 15.36
C VAL A 416 15.79 0.12 14.42
N HIS A 417 14.93 1.14 14.39
CA HIS A 417 15.24 2.48 13.94
C HIS A 417 15.28 3.40 15.17
N GLY A 418 16.33 4.22 15.31
CA GLY A 418 16.60 4.95 16.55
C GLY A 418 15.60 6.05 16.93
N ASN A 419 14.74 6.46 16.00
CA ASN A 419 13.73 7.52 16.18
C ASN A 419 12.29 6.99 16.38
N GLU A 420 12.12 5.66 16.47
CA GLU A 420 10.82 4.99 16.58
C GLU A 420 10.61 4.48 18.02
N LEU A 421 10.15 5.38 18.91
CA LEU A 421 10.29 5.19 20.36
C LEU A 421 9.08 4.62 21.10
N ASN A 422 7.89 4.52 20.50
CA ASN A 422 6.69 4.02 21.20
C ASN A 422 6.81 2.56 21.70
N GLY A 423 7.71 1.76 21.11
CA GLY A 423 8.04 0.42 21.62
C GLY A 423 8.73 0.40 22.99
N VAL A 424 9.42 1.49 23.36
CA VAL A 424 10.18 1.59 24.63
C VAL A 424 9.27 1.62 25.87
N PRO A 425 8.32 2.58 26.01
CA PRO A 425 7.39 2.58 27.14
C PRO A 425 6.41 1.40 27.09
N CYS A 426 6.16 0.83 25.90
CA CYS A 426 5.39 -0.41 25.76
C CYS A 426 6.10 -1.59 26.45
N ILE A 427 7.40 -1.78 26.16
CA ILE A 427 8.23 -2.77 26.86
C ILE A 427 8.26 -2.50 28.36
N HIS A 428 8.46 -1.25 28.79
CA HIS A 428 8.50 -0.92 30.23
C HIS A 428 7.17 -1.28 30.94
N LYS A 429 6.01 -0.91 30.35
CA LYS A 429 4.68 -1.32 30.87
C LYS A 429 4.49 -2.83 30.94
N VAL A 430 5.02 -3.60 29.98
CA VAL A 430 4.98 -5.07 30.04
C VAL A 430 5.84 -5.57 31.21
N ILE A 431 7.08 -5.11 31.33
CA ILE A 431 8.01 -5.57 32.38
C ILE A 431 7.46 -5.26 33.78
N SER A 432 6.89 -4.07 34.02
CA SER A 432 6.33 -3.71 35.33
C SER A 432 5.12 -4.55 35.76
N GLN A 433 4.38 -5.17 34.83
CA GLN A 433 3.21 -6.01 35.13
C GLN A 433 3.59 -7.49 35.39
N ILE A 434 4.81 -7.92 35.11
CA ILE A 434 5.20 -9.35 35.11
C ILE A 434 5.71 -9.79 36.48
N ASP A 435 4.86 -10.47 37.25
CA ASP A 435 5.30 -11.31 38.37
C ASP A 435 5.95 -12.60 37.85
N VAL A 436 7.27 -12.67 37.98
CA VAL A 436 8.10 -13.82 37.59
C VAL A 436 7.79 -15.11 38.36
N ASN A 437 7.08 -15.04 39.49
CA ASN A 437 6.61 -16.24 40.21
C ASN A 437 5.36 -16.87 39.60
N GLN A 438 4.64 -16.11 38.78
CA GLN A 438 3.47 -16.55 38.02
C GLN A 438 3.78 -16.75 36.52
N LEU A 439 4.90 -16.21 36.04
CA LEU A 439 5.42 -16.44 34.71
C LEU A 439 5.92 -17.89 34.52
N LYS A 440 5.64 -18.46 33.36
CA LYS A 440 6.23 -19.72 32.84
C LYS A 440 6.99 -19.43 31.55
N GLY A 441 8.15 -20.06 31.36
CA GLY A 441 9.09 -19.71 30.29
C GLY A 441 9.83 -18.40 30.58
N THR A 442 10.28 -17.71 29.53
CA THR A 442 11.07 -16.47 29.65
C THR A 442 10.56 -15.39 28.74
N LEU A 443 10.37 -14.18 29.28
CA LEU A 443 10.20 -12.96 28.50
C LEU A 443 11.55 -12.24 28.39
N VAL A 444 12.01 -11.97 27.18
CA VAL A 444 13.23 -11.20 26.91
C VAL A 444 12.86 -9.93 26.16
N ALA A 445 13.29 -8.78 26.64
CA ALA A 445 13.03 -7.49 26.01
C ALA A 445 14.33 -6.75 25.68
N VAL A 446 14.42 -6.21 24.46
CA VAL A 446 15.52 -5.39 23.95
C VAL A 446 14.97 -4.00 23.63
N PRO A 447 14.84 -3.09 24.62
CA PRO A 447 14.17 -1.81 24.43
C PRO A 447 14.89 -0.85 23.47
N CYS A 448 16.18 -1.05 23.19
CA CYS A 448 16.88 -0.27 22.17
C CYS A 448 17.82 -1.17 21.36
N VAL A 449 17.42 -1.52 20.14
CA VAL A 449 18.26 -2.26 19.20
C VAL A 449 19.27 -1.34 18.51
N ASN A 450 18.84 -0.25 17.88
CA ASN A 450 19.74 0.69 17.20
C ASN A 450 20.21 1.80 18.15
N VAL A 451 21.03 1.44 19.14
CA VAL A 451 21.61 2.38 20.13
C VAL A 451 22.33 3.55 19.45
N TRP A 452 22.98 3.34 18.30
CA TRP A 452 23.68 4.42 17.58
C TRP A 452 22.71 5.40 16.92
N GLY A 453 21.66 4.90 16.26
CA GLY A 453 20.59 5.72 15.71
C GLY A 453 19.83 6.48 16.79
N TYR A 454 19.58 5.83 17.93
CA TYR A 454 18.92 6.40 19.10
C TYR A 454 19.68 7.60 19.67
N LEU A 455 20.99 7.44 19.92
CA LEU A 455 21.88 8.52 20.37
C LEU A 455 22.02 9.68 19.36
N LYS A 456 21.57 9.49 18.12
CA LYS A 456 21.53 10.51 17.05
C LYS A 456 20.12 10.95 16.64
N PHE A 457 19.08 10.45 17.30
CA PHE A 457 17.66 10.69 16.97
C PHE A 457 17.28 10.37 15.51
N GLN A 458 18.03 9.48 14.85
CA GLN A 458 17.93 9.13 13.43
C GLN A 458 17.39 7.70 13.24
N ARG A 459 16.99 7.36 12.02
CA ARG A 459 16.52 6.01 11.66
C ARG A 459 17.69 5.03 11.45
N GLU A 460 18.73 5.53 10.80
CA GLU A 460 19.84 4.77 10.22
C GLU A 460 20.87 4.32 11.26
N PHE A 461 21.71 3.36 10.90
CA PHE A 461 22.88 2.94 11.69
C PHE A 461 24.08 3.88 11.52
N ALA A 462 25.21 3.54 12.14
CA ALA A 462 26.45 4.31 12.11
C ALA A 462 27.04 4.54 10.71
N ASP A 463 26.76 3.64 9.76
CA ASP A 463 27.19 3.68 8.37
C ASP A 463 26.13 4.27 7.41
N GLY A 464 25.07 4.91 7.95
CA GLY A 464 24.02 5.56 7.17
C GLY A 464 23.01 4.60 6.51
N ARG A 465 23.00 3.32 6.91
CA ARG A 465 22.09 2.30 6.35
C ARG A 465 20.91 2.01 7.28
N ASP A 466 19.76 1.72 6.70
CA ASP A 466 18.60 1.18 7.42
C ASP A 466 18.90 -0.27 7.85
N LEU A 467 18.99 -0.54 9.16
CA LEU A 467 19.23 -1.88 9.70
C LEU A 467 18.17 -2.88 9.24
N ASN A 468 16.91 -2.45 9.15
CA ASN A 468 15.77 -3.31 8.79
C ASN A 468 15.71 -3.62 7.29
N ARG A 469 16.82 -3.39 6.57
CA ARG A 469 17.11 -3.84 5.21
C ARG A 469 18.43 -4.62 5.10
N GLN A 470 19.13 -4.88 6.22
CA GLN A 470 20.41 -5.61 6.25
C GLN A 470 20.29 -7.04 6.80
N PHE A 471 19.14 -7.45 7.35
CA PHE A 471 18.99 -8.76 7.99
C PHE A 471 18.97 -9.91 6.95
N PRO A 472 19.55 -11.09 7.27
CA PRO A 472 20.08 -11.52 8.57
C PRO A 472 21.49 -10.99 8.92
N GLY A 473 22.10 -10.17 8.07
CA GLY A 473 23.47 -9.69 8.22
C GLY A 473 24.52 -10.63 7.64
N LYS A 474 25.79 -10.25 7.79
CA LYS A 474 26.98 -11.03 7.40
C LYS A 474 28.10 -10.83 8.42
N GLU A 475 28.82 -11.90 8.75
CA GLU A 475 29.97 -11.84 9.67
C GLU A 475 31.18 -11.13 9.05
N ASP A 476 31.37 -11.31 7.74
CA ASP A 476 32.37 -10.67 6.87
C ASP A 476 31.85 -9.38 6.19
N GLY A 477 30.73 -8.82 6.68
CA GLY A 477 30.05 -7.68 6.07
C GLY A 477 30.63 -6.31 6.42
N TYR A 478 29.96 -5.26 5.94
CA TYR A 478 30.15 -3.91 6.46
C TYR A 478 29.42 -3.71 7.81
N SER A 479 29.73 -2.61 8.51
CA SER A 479 29.32 -2.32 9.89
C SER A 479 27.89 -2.74 10.26
N SER A 480 26.86 -2.27 9.55
CA SER A 480 25.47 -2.65 9.80
C SER A 480 25.14 -4.13 9.52
N GLN A 481 25.80 -4.78 8.56
CA GLN A 481 25.65 -6.22 8.31
C GLN A 481 26.28 -7.07 9.42
N VAL A 482 27.44 -6.67 9.94
CA VAL A 482 28.10 -7.33 11.09
C VAL A 482 27.25 -7.16 12.35
N PHE A 483 26.72 -5.96 12.58
CA PHE A 483 25.77 -5.68 13.65
C PHE A 483 24.52 -6.57 13.57
N CYS A 484 23.85 -6.63 12.41
CA CYS A 484 22.69 -7.49 12.21
C CYS A 484 23.03 -8.98 12.40
N HIS A 485 24.18 -9.45 11.89
CA HIS A 485 24.61 -10.84 12.08
C HIS A 485 24.78 -11.16 13.57
N HIS A 486 25.52 -10.33 14.31
CA HIS A 486 25.76 -10.53 15.74
C HIS A 486 24.49 -10.40 16.57
N LEU A 487 23.57 -9.48 16.25
CA LEU A 487 22.25 -9.42 16.88
C LEU A 487 21.48 -10.74 16.66
N MET A 488 21.46 -11.23 15.42
CA MET A 488 20.80 -12.49 15.05
C MET A 488 21.44 -13.72 15.70
N SER A 489 22.75 -13.77 15.91
CA SER A 489 23.44 -14.94 16.50
C SER A 489 23.57 -14.89 18.02
N LYS A 490 23.69 -13.70 18.63
CA LYS A 490 23.91 -13.52 20.07
C LYS A 490 22.64 -13.28 20.90
N ILE A 491 21.52 -12.90 20.28
CA ILE A 491 20.27 -12.58 21.01
C ILE A 491 19.07 -13.29 20.37
N ILE A 492 18.74 -12.98 19.12
CA ILE A 492 17.49 -13.44 18.48
C ILE A 492 17.45 -14.98 18.35
N SER A 493 18.61 -15.63 18.29
CA SER A 493 18.79 -17.09 18.31
C SER A 493 18.19 -17.80 19.52
N GLN A 494 17.89 -17.09 20.61
CA GLN A 494 17.29 -17.64 21.83
C GLN A 494 15.75 -17.65 21.81
N PHE A 495 15.11 -17.00 20.83
CA PHE A 495 13.65 -16.76 20.85
C PHE A 495 12.88 -17.88 20.13
N ASN A 496 11.70 -18.23 20.63
CA ASN A 496 10.73 -19.07 19.89
C ASN A 496 9.68 -18.20 19.17
N TYR A 497 9.29 -17.10 19.80
CA TYR A 497 8.33 -16.12 19.28
C TYR A 497 8.91 -14.71 19.42
N MET A 498 8.55 -13.79 18.52
CA MET A 498 9.06 -12.42 18.53
C MET A 498 7.99 -11.39 18.17
N VAL A 499 7.98 -10.26 18.89
CA VAL A 499 7.14 -9.09 18.59
C VAL A 499 8.07 -7.88 18.42
N ASP A 500 8.15 -7.38 17.18
CA ASP A 500 9.08 -6.32 16.78
C ASP A 500 8.35 -4.97 16.72
N LEU A 501 8.68 -4.06 17.63
CA LEU A 501 7.93 -2.83 17.90
C LEU A 501 8.53 -1.63 17.14
N HIS A 502 7.74 -1.10 16.21
CA HIS A 502 8.10 -0.07 15.26
C HIS A 502 7.18 1.15 15.35
N THR A 503 7.52 2.23 14.63
CA THR A 503 6.58 3.31 14.30
C THR A 503 6.73 3.68 12.82
N ALA A 504 5.98 4.67 12.34
CA ALA A 504 6.31 5.32 11.07
C ALA A 504 7.71 5.94 11.12
N SER A 505 8.33 6.09 9.95
CA SER A 505 9.55 6.86 9.74
C SER A 505 9.27 8.37 9.68
N PHE A 506 10.31 9.20 9.84
CA PHE A 506 10.22 10.67 9.85
C PHE A 506 9.40 11.25 8.69
N GLY A 507 8.60 12.27 8.97
CA GLY A 507 7.72 12.93 7.98
C GLY A 507 6.48 12.14 7.59
N ARG A 508 6.08 11.11 8.36
CA ARG A 508 4.83 10.35 8.15
C ARG A 508 3.98 10.27 9.44
N VAL A 509 2.70 9.96 9.25
CA VAL A 509 1.72 9.58 10.28
C VAL A 509 1.21 8.18 9.97
N ASN A 510 0.97 7.36 11.00
CA ASN A 510 0.61 5.94 10.91
C ASN A 510 -0.60 5.61 11.79
N SER A 511 -1.40 4.61 11.41
CA SER A 511 -2.34 3.94 12.32
C SER A 511 -1.60 3.00 13.28
N TYR A 512 -2.34 2.45 14.26
CA TYR A 512 -1.90 1.26 14.98
C TYR A 512 -2.22 0.00 14.15
N TYR A 513 -1.19 -0.61 13.54
CA TYR A 513 -1.35 -1.77 12.66
C TYR A 513 -0.26 -2.83 12.85
N VAL A 514 -0.55 -4.06 12.40
CA VAL A 514 0.39 -5.20 12.47
C VAL A 514 0.72 -5.72 11.07
N ARG A 515 2.01 -6.02 10.83
CA ARG A 515 2.50 -6.76 9.67
C ARG A 515 2.81 -8.21 10.06
N ALA A 516 2.15 -9.17 9.43
CA ALA A 516 2.33 -10.59 9.73
C ALA A 516 2.08 -11.48 8.51
N ASP A 517 2.71 -12.66 8.48
CA ASP A 517 2.28 -13.71 7.54
C ASP A 517 1.03 -14.39 8.10
N MET A 518 -0.13 -13.87 7.69
CA MET A 518 -1.43 -14.44 8.05
C MET A 518 -1.69 -15.86 7.48
N ASN A 519 -0.80 -16.42 6.65
CA ASN A 519 -0.83 -17.85 6.30
C ASN A 519 -0.20 -18.74 7.39
N ASP A 520 0.68 -18.19 8.24
CA ASP A 520 1.23 -18.92 9.39
C ASP A 520 0.22 -18.90 10.56
N PRO A 521 -0.28 -20.06 11.03
CA PRO A 521 -1.32 -20.08 12.06
C PRO A 521 -0.92 -19.39 13.37
N ILE A 522 0.37 -19.40 13.72
CA ILE A 522 0.88 -18.78 14.95
C ILE A 522 1.05 -17.27 14.77
N GLY A 523 1.72 -16.82 13.70
CA GLY A 523 1.85 -15.41 13.37
C GLY A 523 0.50 -14.73 13.17
N SER A 524 -0.44 -15.41 12.52
CA SER A 524 -1.85 -15.00 12.38
C SER A 524 -2.56 -14.86 13.74
N SER A 525 -2.35 -15.81 14.64
CA SER A 525 -2.90 -15.75 16.01
C SER A 525 -2.30 -14.61 16.82
N MET A 526 -0.96 -14.43 16.79
CA MET A 526 -0.26 -13.33 17.45
C MET A 526 -0.74 -11.96 16.92
N ALA A 527 -0.89 -11.81 15.60
CA ALA A 527 -1.38 -10.58 15.00
C ALA A 527 -2.84 -10.28 15.35
N SER A 528 -3.68 -11.30 15.48
CA SER A 528 -5.08 -11.17 15.91
C SER A 528 -5.18 -10.78 17.39
N LEU A 529 -4.33 -11.35 18.25
CA LEU A 529 -4.27 -11.05 19.69
C LEU A 529 -3.79 -9.63 19.99
N GLN A 530 -3.00 -9.01 19.09
CA GLN A 530 -2.70 -7.57 19.18
C GLN A 530 -3.93 -6.67 19.05
N GLN A 531 -5.04 -7.18 18.46
CA GLN A 531 -6.26 -6.42 18.14
C GLN A 531 -5.96 -5.04 17.51
N PRO A 532 -5.17 -4.96 16.43
CA PRO A 532 -4.83 -3.67 15.83
C PRO A 532 -6.00 -3.06 15.07
N GLN A 533 -5.89 -1.78 14.69
CA GLN A 533 -6.89 -1.17 13.81
C GLN A 533 -6.87 -1.85 12.43
N ILE A 534 -5.67 -2.23 11.97
CA ILE A 534 -5.44 -2.90 10.68
C ILE A 534 -4.45 -4.06 10.88
N ILE A 535 -4.70 -5.20 10.23
CA ILE A 535 -3.68 -6.22 9.97
C ILE A 535 -3.33 -6.15 8.48
N LEU A 536 -2.05 -6.05 8.16
CA LEU A 536 -1.54 -6.14 6.79
C LEU A 536 -0.82 -7.46 6.59
N HIS A 537 -1.34 -8.28 5.66
CA HIS A 537 -0.72 -9.52 5.26
C HIS A 537 0.61 -9.27 4.51
N ASN A 538 1.70 -9.88 4.99
CA ASN A 538 3.03 -9.83 4.37
C ASN A 538 3.83 -11.10 4.74
N SER A 539 4.19 -11.92 3.75
CA SER A 539 4.85 -13.23 3.92
C SER A 539 6.32 -13.15 4.36
N GLY A 540 6.93 -11.95 4.35
CA GLY A 540 8.35 -11.73 4.64
C GLY A 540 9.21 -11.58 3.39
N GLN A 541 10.43 -12.14 3.46
CA GLN A 541 11.42 -12.07 2.38
C GLN A 541 11.78 -10.63 1.95
N ASP A 542 11.78 -9.68 2.89
CA ASP A 542 11.89 -8.22 2.69
C ASP A 542 13.16 -7.60 3.32
N GLY A 543 14.05 -8.42 3.89
CA GLY A 543 15.30 -7.96 4.53
C GLY A 543 15.13 -7.42 5.96
N THR A 544 13.93 -7.58 6.54
CA THR A 544 13.61 -7.15 7.91
C THR A 544 14.05 -8.15 8.98
N LEU A 545 14.21 -7.66 10.22
CA LEU A 545 14.44 -8.47 11.42
C LEU A 545 13.38 -9.57 11.57
N ARG A 546 12.08 -9.20 11.49
CA ARG A 546 10.94 -10.14 11.41
C ARG A 546 11.16 -11.24 10.37
N SER A 547 11.55 -10.89 9.13
CA SER A 547 11.74 -11.89 8.07
C SER A 547 12.93 -12.83 8.32
N ALA A 548 14.02 -12.33 8.91
CA ALA A 548 15.19 -13.13 9.26
C ALA A 548 14.97 -14.04 10.48
N ALA A 549 14.12 -13.62 11.42
CA ALA A 549 13.64 -14.47 12.50
C ALA A 549 12.72 -15.59 11.97
N ALA A 550 11.74 -15.24 11.12
CA ALA A 550 10.85 -16.20 10.47
C ALA A 550 11.61 -17.24 9.62
N ALA A 551 12.66 -16.82 8.89
CA ALA A 551 13.53 -17.71 8.13
C ALA A 551 14.32 -18.71 8.99
N ARG A 552 14.39 -18.52 10.32
CA ARG A 552 14.95 -19.46 11.30
C ARG A 552 13.89 -20.23 12.09
N GLY A 553 12.62 -20.14 11.69
CA GLY A 553 11.48 -20.81 12.35
C GLY A 553 10.88 -20.03 13.52
N ILE A 554 11.46 -18.89 13.91
CA ILE A 554 10.97 -18.04 15.01
C ILE A 554 9.70 -17.34 14.56
N LYS A 555 8.62 -17.47 15.33
CA LYS A 555 7.30 -16.94 14.94
C LYS A 555 7.21 -15.46 15.25
N ALA A 556 7.31 -14.63 14.21
CA ALA A 556 7.57 -13.20 14.32
C ALA A 556 6.49 -12.32 13.67
N ILE A 557 6.06 -11.28 14.39
CA ILE A 557 5.21 -10.19 13.88
C ILE A 557 5.89 -8.83 14.07
N THR A 558 5.53 -7.84 13.26
CA THR A 558 5.90 -6.43 13.46
C THR A 558 4.66 -5.64 13.84
N VAL A 559 4.74 -4.87 14.92
CA VAL A 559 3.65 -4.01 15.44
C VAL A 559 4.07 -2.55 15.25
N GLU A 560 3.25 -1.76 14.55
CA GLU A 560 3.56 -0.36 14.28
C GLU A 560 2.69 0.55 15.14
N ILE A 561 3.35 1.25 16.07
CA ILE A 561 2.74 1.99 17.18
C ILE A 561 2.70 3.49 16.82
N GLY A 562 2.01 3.82 15.72
CA GLY A 562 1.82 5.20 15.27
C GLY A 562 3.09 5.87 14.71
N ASN A 563 3.39 7.07 15.20
CA ASN A 563 4.27 8.07 14.59
C ASN A 563 5.69 8.05 15.22
N PRO A 564 6.72 8.54 14.50
CA PRO A 564 8.06 8.73 15.07
C PRO A 564 8.11 9.90 16.07
N GLN A 565 9.15 9.90 16.92
CA GLN A 565 9.56 11.05 17.75
C GLN A 565 8.47 11.67 18.67
N THR A 566 7.36 10.97 18.91
CA THR A 566 6.32 11.38 19.87
C THR A 566 5.73 10.17 20.58
N PHE A 567 5.40 10.30 21.86
CA PHE A 567 4.70 9.26 22.60
C PHE A 567 3.19 9.32 22.32
N GLN A 568 2.58 8.15 22.13
CA GLN A 568 1.16 8.01 21.82
C GLN A 568 0.54 6.97 22.76
N ASP A 569 0.22 7.40 23.97
CA ASP A 569 -0.06 6.54 25.12
C ASP A 569 -1.19 5.53 24.86
N ARG A 570 -2.21 5.92 24.07
CA ARG A 570 -3.28 5.02 23.61
C ARG A 570 -2.75 3.86 22.76
N TYR A 571 -1.85 4.11 21.81
CA TYR A 571 -1.26 3.06 20.98
C TYR A 571 -0.25 2.22 21.77
N VAL A 572 0.49 2.83 22.70
CA VAL A 572 1.38 2.13 23.65
C VAL A 572 0.56 1.19 24.55
N GLN A 573 -0.58 1.64 25.05
CA GLN A 573 -1.52 0.87 25.88
C GLN A 573 -2.13 -0.30 25.10
N TRP A 574 -2.59 -0.08 23.87
CA TRP A 574 -3.11 -1.15 22.99
C TRP A 574 -2.05 -2.21 22.68
N SER A 575 -0.80 -1.80 22.44
CA SER A 575 0.33 -2.70 22.19
C SER A 575 0.70 -3.50 23.44
N PHE A 576 0.66 -2.88 24.64
CA PHE A 576 0.82 -3.56 25.93
C PHE A 576 -0.27 -4.63 26.12
N MET A 577 -1.54 -4.27 25.97
CA MET A 577 -2.66 -5.20 26.08
C MET A 577 -2.55 -6.36 25.08
N GLY A 578 -2.11 -6.08 23.85
CA GLY A 578 -1.84 -7.08 22.82
C GLY A 578 -0.72 -8.06 23.18
N ILE A 579 0.41 -7.57 23.72
CA ILE A 579 1.50 -8.43 24.22
C ILE A 579 1.00 -9.31 25.38
N MET A 580 0.27 -8.75 26.35
CA MET A 580 -0.23 -9.53 27.48
C MET A 580 -1.21 -10.63 27.06
N ARG A 581 -2.03 -10.39 26.02
CA ARG A 581 -2.89 -11.43 25.41
C ARG A 581 -2.09 -12.51 24.66
N ILE A 582 -0.93 -12.19 24.10
CA ILE A 582 -0.01 -13.18 23.51
C ILE A 582 0.62 -14.06 24.61
N LEU A 583 1.04 -13.47 25.73
CA LEU A 583 1.60 -14.22 26.86
C LEU A 583 0.57 -15.16 27.51
N ASP A 584 -0.69 -14.76 27.59
CA ASP A 584 -1.80 -15.61 28.05
C ASP A 584 -2.08 -16.76 27.07
N HIS A 585 -2.12 -16.49 25.76
CA HIS A 585 -2.31 -17.50 24.72
C HIS A 585 -1.19 -18.57 24.73
N PHE A 586 0.05 -18.18 24.96
CA PHE A 586 1.18 -19.11 25.15
C PHE A 586 1.26 -19.70 26.57
N LYS A 587 0.28 -19.42 27.45
CA LYS A 587 0.17 -19.90 28.84
C LYS A 587 1.37 -19.51 29.72
N MET A 588 2.04 -18.42 29.36
CA MET A 588 3.18 -17.88 30.08
C MET A 588 2.74 -17.04 31.27
N PHE A 589 1.77 -16.14 31.08
CA PHE A 589 1.28 -15.23 32.13
C PHE A 589 -0.23 -14.94 31.95
N PRO A 590 -1.09 -15.19 32.96
CA PRO A 590 -2.54 -15.03 32.80
C PRO A 590 -2.99 -13.59 32.54
N PHE A 591 -3.78 -13.35 31.50
CA PHE A 591 -4.30 -12.01 31.17
C PHE A 591 -5.23 -11.47 32.28
N LYS A 592 -5.86 -12.35 33.06
CA LYS A 592 -6.63 -11.95 34.25
C LYS A 592 -5.80 -11.12 35.23
N ASN A 593 -4.50 -11.40 35.38
CA ASN A 593 -3.62 -10.65 36.28
C ASN A 593 -3.43 -9.18 35.82
N VAL A 594 -3.71 -8.88 34.56
CA VAL A 594 -3.78 -7.51 34.04
C VAL A 594 -5.14 -6.91 34.36
N LEU A 595 -6.24 -7.62 34.02
CA LEU A 595 -7.61 -7.15 34.29
C LEU A 595 -7.87 -6.86 35.78
N ASP A 596 -7.26 -7.65 36.67
CA ASP A 596 -7.39 -7.46 38.12
C ASP A 596 -6.79 -6.13 38.61
N SER A 597 -5.93 -5.46 37.82
CA SER A 597 -5.34 -4.13 38.08
C SER A 597 -6.13 -2.93 37.53
N PHE A 598 -7.13 -3.13 36.66
CA PHE A 598 -7.83 -2.04 35.94
C PHE A 598 -9.27 -1.75 36.45
N LYS A 599 -9.65 -2.32 37.59
CA LYS A 599 -11.06 -2.54 37.98
C LYS A 599 -11.97 -1.33 38.11
N ASP A 600 -11.46 -0.17 38.51
CA ASP A 600 -12.30 0.95 38.96
C ASP A 600 -12.36 2.16 38.01
N GLU A 601 -11.45 2.28 37.04
CA GLU A 601 -11.34 3.48 36.17
C GLU A 601 -11.13 3.22 34.66
N SER A 602 -10.99 1.98 34.18
CA SER A 602 -10.69 1.73 32.76
C SER A 602 -11.89 1.92 31.82
N SER A 603 -11.67 2.56 30.67
CA SER A 603 -12.65 2.62 29.57
C SER A 603 -12.57 1.38 28.66
N GLU A 604 -13.62 1.06 27.90
CA GLU A 604 -13.52 -0.01 26.88
C GLU A 604 -12.46 0.30 25.81
N ASP A 605 -12.23 1.59 25.54
CA ASP A 605 -11.24 2.12 24.60
C ASP A 605 -9.78 1.80 25.02
N ASP A 606 -9.52 1.45 26.29
CA ASP A 606 -8.16 1.15 26.79
C ASP A 606 -7.68 -0.27 26.45
N PHE A 607 -8.60 -1.19 26.14
CA PHE A 607 -8.26 -2.59 25.85
C PHE A 607 -7.88 -2.84 24.39
N GLY A 608 -8.30 -1.95 23.48
CA GLY A 608 -8.03 -2.01 22.05
C GLY A 608 -9.02 -1.16 21.24
N PRO A 609 -8.78 -0.97 19.93
CA PRO A 609 -9.78 -0.44 19.02
C PRO A 609 -10.98 -1.39 18.91
N SER A 610 -12.17 -0.84 18.61
CA SER A 610 -13.42 -1.61 18.50
C SER A 610 -13.48 -2.62 17.34
N HIS A 611 -12.52 -2.57 16.42
CA HIS A 611 -12.48 -3.40 15.22
C HIS A 611 -11.07 -3.52 14.64
N THR A 612 -10.85 -4.60 13.88
CA THR A 612 -9.63 -4.85 13.11
C THR A 612 -10.00 -5.05 11.64
N ILE A 613 -9.34 -4.36 10.72
CA ILE A 613 -9.51 -4.56 9.27
C ILE A 613 -8.34 -5.37 8.71
N LEU A 614 -8.61 -6.51 8.10
CA LEU A 614 -7.56 -7.32 7.45
C LEU A 614 -7.37 -6.87 6.00
N CYS A 615 -6.16 -6.46 5.64
CA CYS A 615 -5.76 -6.13 4.27
C CYS A 615 -4.96 -7.28 3.66
N SER A 616 -5.32 -7.72 2.45
CA SER A 616 -4.59 -8.79 1.73
C SER A 616 -3.31 -8.30 1.07
N ARG A 617 -3.24 -7.00 0.75
CA ARG A 617 -2.02 -6.30 0.28
C ARG A 617 -2.05 -4.82 0.64
N GLY A 618 -0.88 -4.18 0.57
CA GLY A 618 -0.71 -2.75 0.80
C GLY A 618 0.34 -2.16 -0.15
N PHE A 619 0.21 -0.89 -0.52
CA PHE A 619 1.12 -0.20 -1.42
C PHE A 619 1.16 1.31 -1.17
N TRP A 620 2.30 1.94 -1.48
CA TRP A 620 2.44 3.39 -1.41
C TRP A 620 2.03 4.06 -2.72
N ILE A 621 1.36 5.20 -2.60
CA ILE A 621 1.07 6.13 -3.69
C ILE A 621 2.12 7.24 -3.66
N TYR A 622 2.62 7.62 -4.83
CA TYR A 622 3.82 8.46 -4.99
C TYR A 622 3.55 9.77 -5.75
N THR A 623 4.33 10.80 -5.45
CA THR A 623 4.32 12.06 -6.20
C THR A 623 4.97 11.89 -7.57
N LYS A 624 4.37 12.48 -8.61
CA LYS A 624 5.00 12.64 -9.93
C LYS A 624 5.83 13.94 -10.00
N ASN A 625 5.37 14.97 -9.30
CA ASN A 625 5.91 16.31 -9.30
C ASN A 625 6.25 16.74 -7.86
N GLY A 626 7.36 17.45 -7.68
CA GLY A 626 7.72 18.05 -6.39
C GLY A 626 7.03 19.39 -6.14
N GLY A 627 6.92 19.78 -4.87
CA GLY A 627 6.33 21.04 -4.43
C GLY A 627 5.77 20.95 -3.01
N ILE A 628 4.81 21.83 -2.71
CA ILE A 628 4.06 21.82 -1.44
C ILE A 628 3.00 20.72 -1.52
N LEU A 629 3.12 19.69 -0.67
CA LEU A 629 2.24 18.53 -0.62
C LEU A 629 1.12 18.73 0.42
N GLU A 630 -0.11 18.75 -0.05
CA GLU A 630 -1.31 18.65 0.80
C GLU A 630 -1.83 17.21 0.74
N VAL A 631 -1.87 16.48 1.86
CA VAL A 631 -2.50 15.15 1.96
C VAL A 631 -3.76 15.25 2.82
N TYR A 632 -4.90 14.86 2.26
CA TYR A 632 -6.23 15.10 2.86
C TYR A 632 -6.76 13.99 3.79
N PRO A 633 -6.70 12.68 3.45
CA PRO A 633 -7.29 11.66 4.31
C PRO A 633 -6.42 11.40 5.54
N GLY A 634 -7.07 11.24 6.70
CA GLY A 634 -6.41 10.76 7.91
C GLY A 634 -6.11 9.26 7.85
N VAL A 635 -5.25 8.78 8.75
CA VAL A 635 -5.01 7.34 8.94
C VAL A 635 -6.23 6.67 9.59
N ASN A 636 -6.36 5.36 9.39
CA ASN A 636 -7.54 4.56 9.74
C ASN A 636 -8.86 5.15 9.17
N ARG A 637 -8.82 5.57 7.91
CA ARG A 637 -10.00 6.02 7.15
C ARG A 637 -10.15 5.20 5.88
N LEU A 638 -11.39 4.76 5.63
CA LEU A 638 -11.80 4.24 4.35
C LEU A 638 -11.79 5.38 3.31
N ILE A 639 -11.32 5.07 2.11
CA ILE A 639 -11.41 5.92 0.92
C ILE A 639 -11.93 5.07 -0.24
N ARG A 640 -12.70 5.68 -1.14
CA ARG A 640 -13.20 5.06 -2.36
C ARG A 640 -12.30 5.41 -3.54
N LYS A 641 -12.28 4.57 -4.57
CA LYS A 641 -11.62 4.89 -5.82
C LYS A 641 -12.10 6.24 -6.39
N GLY A 642 -11.18 7.02 -6.93
CA GLY A 642 -11.48 8.31 -7.55
C GLY A 642 -11.67 9.48 -6.57
N GLU A 643 -11.67 9.23 -5.25
CA GLU A 643 -11.63 10.32 -4.26
C GLU A 643 -10.26 11.00 -4.28
N ILE A 644 -10.23 12.33 -4.13
CA ILE A 644 -8.98 13.10 -4.08
C ILE A 644 -8.26 12.90 -2.74
N ILE A 645 -7.03 12.39 -2.80
CA ILE A 645 -6.22 12.09 -1.62
C ILE A 645 -5.13 13.14 -1.36
N ALA A 646 -4.63 13.82 -2.39
CA ALA A 646 -3.60 14.83 -2.24
C ALA A 646 -3.53 15.84 -3.39
N ARG A 647 -2.81 16.94 -3.16
CA ARG A 647 -2.38 17.89 -4.20
C ARG A 647 -0.91 18.25 -4.03
N ILE A 648 -0.24 18.55 -5.14
CA ILE A 648 1.03 19.30 -5.16
C ILE A 648 0.74 20.72 -5.66
N LYS A 649 1.25 21.72 -4.95
CA LYS A 649 1.23 23.14 -5.33
C LYS A 649 2.64 23.68 -5.48
N ASN A 650 2.83 24.70 -6.33
CA ASN A 650 4.08 25.46 -6.36
C ASN A 650 4.10 26.54 -5.25
N MET A 651 5.25 27.20 -5.09
CA MET A 651 5.44 28.25 -4.06
C MET A 651 4.53 29.48 -4.22
N PHE A 652 3.85 29.64 -5.36
CA PHE A 652 2.86 30.70 -5.61
C PHE A 652 1.41 30.26 -5.32
N GLY A 653 1.21 29.00 -4.88
CA GLY A 653 -0.09 28.43 -4.54
C GLY A 653 -0.84 27.78 -5.72
N ASN A 654 -0.30 27.82 -6.94
CA ASN A 654 -0.92 27.17 -8.09
C ASN A 654 -0.82 25.65 -7.95
N ILE A 655 -1.93 24.95 -8.22
CA ILE A 655 -1.97 23.47 -8.27
C ILE A 655 -1.17 23.00 -9.49
N ILE A 656 -0.32 22.00 -9.28
CA ILE A 656 0.53 21.36 -10.31
C ILE A 656 0.04 19.95 -10.63
N GLU A 657 -0.47 19.22 -9.63
CA GLU A 657 -0.98 17.86 -9.80
C GLU A 657 -2.03 17.54 -8.72
N GLU A 658 -3.06 16.78 -9.09
CA GLU A 658 -4.06 16.22 -8.18
C GLU A 658 -3.94 14.69 -8.15
N TYR A 659 -3.91 14.10 -6.95
CA TYR A 659 -3.76 12.66 -6.75
C TYR A 659 -5.07 12.08 -6.23
N PHE A 660 -5.52 11.01 -6.88
CA PHE A 660 -6.77 10.32 -6.58
C PHE A 660 -6.50 8.90 -6.10
N ALA A 661 -7.40 8.34 -5.28
CA ALA A 661 -7.33 6.96 -4.83
C ALA A 661 -7.48 6.00 -6.04
N PRO A 662 -6.51 5.09 -6.29
CA PRO A 662 -6.55 4.19 -7.44
C PRO A 662 -7.48 2.99 -7.26
N CYS A 663 -7.89 2.68 -6.04
CA CYS A 663 -8.90 1.67 -5.68
C CYS A 663 -9.56 2.05 -4.35
N THR A 664 -10.69 1.42 -4.02
CA THR A 664 -11.26 1.46 -2.65
C THR A 664 -10.27 0.79 -1.67
N GLY A 665 -10.16 1.31 -0.44
CA GLY A 665 -9.27 0.75 0.58
C GLY A 665 -9.23 1.56 1.88
N ILE A 666 -8.26 1.25 2.75
CA ILE A 666 -8.04 1.94 4.03
C ILE A 666 -6.65 2.59 4.10
N VAL A 667 -6.59 3.84 4.54
CA VAL A 667 -5.31 4.57 4.75
C VAL A 667 -4.62 4.03 6.00
N ILE A 668 -3.54 3.27 5.80
CA ILE A 668 -2.66 2.75 6.86
C ILE A 668 -1.76 3.89 7.37
N GLY A 669 -1.16 4.62 6.45
CA GLY A 669 -0.20 5.68 6.74
C GLY A 669 -0.24 6.79 5.69
N ARG A 670 0.33 7.95 6.01
CA ARG A 670 0.39 9.11 5.11
C ARG A 670 1.62 9.97 5.34
N SER A 671 2.00 10.80 4.37
CA SER A 671 2.95 11.88 4.61
C SER A 671 2.35 12.95 5.53
N SER A 672 3.21 13.53 6.36
CA SER A 672 3.00 14.76 7.12
C SER A 672 4.05 15.84 6.81
N ASN A 673 5.07 15.53 6.02
CA ASN A 673 6.00 16.53 5.51
C ASN A 673 5.30 17.37 4.42
N PRO A 674 5.16 18.71 4.59
CA PRO A 674 4.51 19.56 3.60
C PRO A 674 5.38 19.85 2.37
N VAL A 675 6.66 19.46 2.37
CA VAL A 675 7.55 19.56 1.21
C VAL A 675 7.79 18.16 0.65
N ALA A 676 7.54 17.97 -0.64
CA ALA A 676 7.79 16.70 -1.34
C ALA A 676 8.62 16.93 -2.61
N MET A 677 9.52 15.98 -2.90
CA MET A 677 10.15 15.85 -4.21
C MET A 677 9.23 15.08 -5.17
N ALA A 678 9.68 14.82 -6.41
CA ALA A 678 9.09 13.75 -7.22
C ALA A 678 9.57 12.39 -6.71
N GLY A 679 8.71 11.37 -6.70
CA GLY A 679 9.00 10.05 -6.12
C GLY A 679 8.84 9.97 -4.59
N ASP A 680 8.27 11.00 -3.95
CA ASP A 680 7.98 11.01 -2.51
C ASP A 680 6.65 10.33 -2.18
N ARG A 681 6.55 9.78 -0.98
CA ARG A 681 5.37 9.03 -0.50
C ARG A 681 4.22 9.96 -0.14
N ILE A 682 3.00 9.62 -0.58
CA ILE A 682 1.75 10.35 -0.28
C ILE A 682 0.94 9.60 0.79
N VAL A 683 0.47 8.40 0.46
CA VAL A 683 -0.43 7.55 1.26
C VAL A 683 -0.01 6.09 1.13
N HIS A 684 -0.02 5.34 2.23
CA HIS A 684 0.02 3.88 2.26
C HIS A 684 -1.42 3.37 2.29
N LEU A 685 -1.85 2.76 1.19
CA LEU A 685 -3.21 2.26 1.01
C LEU A 685 -3.25 0.74 1.21
N GLY A 686 -4.01 0.29 2.20
CA GLY A 686 -4.33 -1.11 2.41
C GLY A 686 -5.55 -1.52 1.59
N VAL A 687 -5.42 -2.60 0.82
CA VAL A 687 -6.55 -3.21 0.11
C VAL A 687 -7.18 -4.24 1.04
N ILE A 688 -8.43 -3.99 1.41
CA ILE A 688 -9.18 -4.81 2.36
C ILE A 688 -9.39 -6.20 1.75
N LYS A 689 -9.00 -7.24 2.49
CA LYS A 689 -9.21 -8.63 2.11
C LYS A 689 -10.71 -8.89 1.97
N LYS A 690 -11.15 -9.48 0.87
CA LYS A 690 -12.53 -9.89 0.63
C LYS A 690 -12.87 -11.18 1.38
N THR A 691 -14.14 -11.34 1.75
CA THR A 691 -14.65 -12.61 2.31
C THR A 691 -14.41 -13.74 1.30
N GLY A 692 -13.84 -14.86 1.75
CA GLY A 692 -13.47 -15.99 0.89
C GLY A 692 -12.18 -15.84 0.06
N GLU A 693 -11.56 -14.65 -0.01
CA GLU A 693 -10.26 -14.46 -0.69
C GLU A 693 -9.17 -15.33 -0.03
N ALA A 694 -8.42 -16.08 -0.84
CA ALA A 694 -7.21 -16.75 -0.41
C ALA A 694 -6.04 -15.76 -0.40
N LEU A 695 -5.27 -15.71 0.69
CA LEU A 695 -4.09 -14.86 0.77
C LEU A 695 -2.93 -15.44 -0.08
N ALA A 696 -2.11 -14.56 -0.64
CA ALA A 696 -0.98 -14.96 -1.46
C ALA A 696 0.09 -15.65 -0.59
N LYS A 697 0.72 -16.71 -1.11
CA LYS A 697 1.83 -17.39 -0.41
C LYS A 697 3.11 -16.55 -0.38
N ALA A 698 3.25 -15.63 -1.33
CA ALA A 698 4.31 -14.63 -1.38
C ALA A 698 3.64 -13.26 -1.50
N ALA A 699 3.74 -12.46 -0.44
CA ALA A 699 3.14 -11.14 -0.35
C ALA A 699 4.17 -10.17 0.23
N LYS A 700 4.69 -9.29 -0.63
CA LYS A 700 5.55 -8.17 -0.25
C LYS A 700 4.80 -6.86 -0.43
N GLU A 701 5.17 -5.86 0.36
CA GLU A 701 4.85 -4.48 0.00
C GLU A 701 5.72 -4.08 -1.20
N ASN A 702 5.10 -3.55 -2.24
CA ASN A 702 5.83 -2.87 -3.31
C ASN A 702 6.31 -1.52 -2.76
N TYR A 703 7.62 -1.45 -2.49
CA TYR A 703 8.30 -0.36 -1.79
C TYR A 703 8.73 0.79 -2.70
#